data_AF-A0A933KI42-F1
#
_entry.id   AF-A0A933KI42-F1
#
_cell.length_a   1.000
_cell.length_b   1.000
_cell.length_c   1.000
_cell.angle_alpha   90.00
_cell.angle_beta   90.00
_cell.angle_gamma   90.00
#
_symmetry.space_group_name_H-M   'P 1'
#
loop_
_entity.id
_entity.type
_entity.pdbx_description
1 polymer ?
#
loop_
_entity_poly.entity_id
_entity_poly.type
_entity_poly.pdbx_seq_one_letter_code
_entity_poly.pdbx_strand_id
1 'polypeptide(L)'
;MTDLLKTIQTLMMDPNAMTRLFAIDLLIQNHHRLEPDTVVELLQAATNDREDEVVRHAKLSMSKLLEWGFGAEDRLRELGIHSRMTTLSDIERGREQELRRAAHEVLTPVLSAARQLVPNHPLAPQALVTLGLLQDAGSINLLIDSLGNPVLRDKAFEALEHFRTPEVLALVNRLVERERDDAMLSKSADVLGGLEDAEALGTLAKLAAASSETVRERAALALGKLPRRAGEPALVTMWERETAAAVQLAILASLGRVGREAAVDAIGRRIGSIGDDRVLSKAMMTLGQIGLGKAFPILSKALPSPHLRVRANALEGIARLPVSDKELLPLVEPYLSDKNNRVRGNALMAVFPHDHKRALDELRRMMKSDKPLDRATAAWIAAEIQNVEAVEALVVMTNTELDKTVLATCMAAISRLRNPRVRAVLQKLLAHPNPQVRVQAVGAYARVGGPPVLRELENLYQQTDHELVRSTIVTAMGVISHQGNLTFLQRKLGDSSERVVANAIEALDNVAGLEVSVMVQPFTGHANPRIRANAIVVLWNLGHLQEAAGLARLLSARDEAGPRAALYALGTIARNLSWREIEKRALLHSALADRVKALPPPKDDLNVTIGFVPPKLEARDETADAELVLVEALRAMTEMREDVARETVKRLLERDPTSPHAHFLMARLSAGQPQRHDPPAEVADKGKFLYLLCEQLKGAKASGDVESVLSGYFSIFSLHLEILARFVEHGRQFLGKGDQGGAGAIARFIVSQLQWTEDLHRRLGMVHLAQKDYAGAEGELWKACLNTPDEPGAILELARASAGLGKRKLARALTAMLLANESLDPRIRAKVAEFERRLGDGKA
;
A
#
# COMPACT_ATOMS: atom_id res chain seq x y z
N MET A 1 10.88 -24.08 -15.07
CA MET A 1 10.12 -23.09 -15.86
C MET A 1 9.87 -23.57 -17.30
N THR A 2 10.89 -24.02 -18.03
CA THR A 2 10.72 -24.63 -19.37
C THR A 2 9.83 -25.87 -19.33
N ASP A 3 9.95 -26.68 -18.27
CA ASP A 3 9.06 -27.82 -18.02
C ASP A 3 7.64 -27.36 -17.72
N LEU A 4 7.46 -26.30 -16.92
CA LEU A 4 6.14 -25.72 -16.64
C LEU A 4 5.44 -25.21 -17.92
N LEU A 5 6.15 -24.51 -18.81
CA LEU A 5 5.60 -24.02 -20.08
C LEU A 5 5.26 -25.17 -21.05
N LYS A 6 6.09 -26.23 -21.11
CA LYS A 6 5.78 -27.45 -21.87
C LYS A 6 4.57 -28.18 -21.29
N THR A 7 4.49 -28.29 -19.97
CA THR A 7 3.35 -28.87 -19.25
C THR A 7 2.08 -28.07 -19.55
N ILE A 8 2.14 -26.75 -19.47
CA ILE A 8 1.02 -25.86 -19.82
C ILE A 8 0.61 -26.05 -21.29
N GLN A 9 1.55 -26.04 -22.24
CA GLN A 9 1.24 -26.25 -23.66
C GLN A 9 0.60 -27.62 -23.93
N THR A 10 1.02 -28.65 -23.19
CA THR A 10 0.46 -29.99 -23.28
C THR A 10 -0.95 -30.04 -22.70
N LEU A 11 -1.17 -29.42 -21.54
CA LEU A 11 -2.48 -29.32 -20.88
C LEU A 11 -3.47 -28.46 -21.69
N MET A 12 -2.99 -27.45 -22.42
CA MET A 12 -3.80 -26.62 -23.32
C MET A 12 -4.32 -27.37 -24.56
N MET A 13 -3.69 -28.48 -24.95
CA MET A 13 -4.09 -29.34 -26.07
C MET A 13 -5.02 -30.48 -25.65
N ASP A 14 -5.29 -30.62 -24.35
CA ASP A 14 -6.16 -31.67 -23.81
C ASP A 14 -7.63 -31.44 -24.24
N PRO A 15 -8.39 -32.47 -24.67
CA PRO A 15 -9.78 -32.32 -25.07
C PRO A 15 -10.72 -31.93 -23.92
N ASN A 16 -10.32 -32.10 -22.66
CA ASN A 16 -11.09 -31.69 -21.48
C ASN A 16 -10.89 -30.18 -21.16
N ALA A 17 -12.00 -29.44 -21.12
CA ALA A 17 -12.00 -28.00 -20.88
C ALA A 17 -11.45 -27.57 -19.50
N MET A 18 -11.64 -28.39 -18.46
CA MET A 18 -11.11 -28.11 -17.11
C MET A 18 -9.58 -28.27 -17.05
N THR A 19 -9.03 -29.22 -17.80
CA THR A 19 -7.56 -29.39 -17.92
C THR A 19 -6.92 -28.19 -18.60
N ARG A 20 -7.55 -27.66 -19.66
CA ARG A 20 -7.11 -26.44 -20.34
C ARG A 20 -7.21 -25.22 -19.42
N LEU A 21 -8.29 -25.08 -18.64
CA LEU A 21 -8.44 -23.98 -17.69
C LEU A 21 -7.44 -24.02 -16.53
N PHE A 22 -7.13 -25.20 -16.01
CA PHE A 22 -6.08 -25.37 -15.00
C PHE A 22 -4.71 -24.93 -15.54
N ALA A 23 -4.43 -25.20 -16.82
CA ALA A 23 -3.22 -24.71 -17.49
C ALA A 23 -3.19 -23.17 -17.59
N ILE A 24 -4.34 -22.54 -17.86
CA ILE A 24 -4.50 -21.08 -17.90
C ILE A 24 -4.35 -20.47 -16.50
N ASP A 25 -4.88 -21.11 -15.45
CA ASP A 25 -4.76 -20.60 -14.08
C ASP A 25 -3.32 -20.73 -13.56
N LEU A 26 -2.61 -21.80 -13.93
CA LEU A 26 -1.16 -21.94 -13.74
C LEU A 26 -0.37 -20.87 -14.52
N LEU A 27 -0.78 -20.51 -15.73
CA LEU A 27 -0.18 -19.42 -16.51
C LEU A 27 -0.35 -18.07 -15.81
N ILE A 28 -1.57 -17.77 -15.36
CA ILE A 28 -1.91 -16.50 -14.70
C ILE A 28 -1.14 -16.40 -13.38
N GLN A 29 -1.15 -17.41 -12.53
CA GLN A 29 -0.43 -17.41 -11.25
C GLN A 29 1.10 -17.22 -11.38
N ASN A 30 1.67 -17.39 -12.58
CA ASN A 30 3.08 -17.23 -12.89
C ASN A 30 3.38 -16.02 -13.83
N HIS A 31 2.50 -15.00 -13.80
CA HIS A 31 2.27 -13.80 -14.63
C HIS A 31 3.40 -13.09 -15.43
N HIS A 32 4.69 -13.36 -15.28
CA HIS A 32 5.71 -12.37 -15.67
C HIS A 32 6.01 -12.22 -17.19
N ARG A 33 5.27 -12.86 -18.11
CA ARG A 33 5.63 -12.88 -19.56
C ARG A 33 4.51 -13.02 -20.61
N LEU A 34 3.22 -12.85 -20.29
CA LEU A 34 2.17 -12.97 -21.32
C LEU A 34 1.63 -11.61 -21.75
N GLU A 35 1.54 -11.40 -23.06
CA GLU A 35 0.78 -10.29 -23.64
C GLU A 35 -0.70 -10.47 -23.28
N PRO A 36 -1.39 -9.44 -22.76
CA PRO A 36 -2.78 -9.54 -22.31
C PRO A 36 -3.74 -10.10 -23.36
N ASP A 37 -3.52 -9.76 -24.64
CA ASP A 37 -4.34 -10.22 -25.77
C ASP A 37 -4.20 -11.76 -25.97
N THR A 38 -3.03 -12.35 -25.68
CA THR A 38 -2.80 -13.80 -25.76
C THR A 38 -3.53 -14.57 -24.66
N VAL A 39 -3.63 -14.01 -23.46
CA VAL A 39 -4.37 -14.65 -22.34
C VAL A 39 -5.88 -14.65 -22.63
N VAL A 40 -6.38 -13.59 -23.27
CA VAL A 40 -7.78 -13.46 -23.68
C VAL A 40 -8.14 -14.45 -24.79
N GLU A 41 -7.29 -14.62 -25.81
CA GLU A 41 -7.48 -15.61 -26.89
C GLU A 41 -7.49 -17.06 -26.36
N LEU A 42 -6.62 -17.38 -25.40
CA LEU A 42 -6.59 -18.71 -24.77
C LEU A 42 -7.83 -19.00 -23.93
N LEU A 43 -8.36 -17.99 -23.22
CA LEU A 43 -9.63 -18.09 -22.49
C LEU A 43 -10.82 -18.28 -23.44
N GLN A 44 -10.84 -17.63 -24.61
CA GLN A 44 -11.87 -17.84 -25.63
C GLN A 44 -11.85 -19.26 -26.20
N ALA A 45 -10.67 -19.77 -26.56
CA ALA A 45 -10.52 -21.13 -27.07
C ALA A 45 -10.96 -22.19 -26.04
N ALA A 46 -10.76 -21.94 -24.75
CA ALA A 46 -11.13 -22.85 -23.67
C ALA A 46 -12.63 -22.81 -23.31
N THR A 47 -13.35 -21.70 -23.55
CA THR A 47 -14.73 -21.44 -23.07
C THR A 47 -15.84 -21.58 -24.14
N ASN A 48 -15.54 -22.24 -25.26
CA ASN A 48 -16.53 -22.61 -26.28
C ASN A 48 -17.52 -23.69 -25.80
N ASP A 49 -17.20 -24.43 -24.73
CA ASP A 49 -18.11 -25.41 -24.10
C ASP A 49 -19.09 -24.74 -23.12
N ARG A 50 -20.35 -25.20 -23.14
CA ARG A 50 -21.47 -24.63 -22.37
C ARG A 50 -21.57 -25.15 -20.91
N GLU A 51 -20.54 -25.79 -20.38
CA GLU A 51 -20.58 -26.36 -19.03
C GLU A 51 -20.24 -25.35 -17.92
N ASP A 52 -21.04 -25.32 -16.86
CA ASP A 52 -20.99 -24.31 -15.78
C ASP A 52 -19.67 -24.29 -15.00
N GLU A 53 -18.96 -25.41 -14.94
CA GLU A 53 -17.69 -25.56 -14.21
C GLU A 53 -16.52 -24.86 -14.91
N VAL A 54 -16.53 -24.89 -16.25
CA VAL A 54 -15.55 -24.25 -17.13
C VAL A 54 -15.69 -22.73 -17.05
N VAL A 55 -16.93 -22.24 -17.06
CA VAL A 55 -17.24 -20.81 -16.92
C VAL A 55 -16.79 -20.26 -15.55
N ARG A 56 -16.83 -21.09 -14.51
CA ARG A 56 -16.42 -20.72 -13.15
C ARG A 56 -14.91 -20.53 -13.00
N HIS A 57 -14.10 -21.44 -13.52
CA HIS A 57 -12.64 -21.33 -13.38
C HIS A 57 -12.08 -20.13 -14.15
N ALA A 58 -12.62 -19.85 -15.34
CA ALA A 58 -12.24 -18.68 -16.14
C ALA A 58 -12.48 -17.33 -15.41
N LYS A 59 -13.51 -17.24 -14.54
CA LYS A 59 -13.82 -16.04 -13.76
C LYS A 59 -12.76 -15.72 -12.71
N LEU A 60 -12.27 -16.74 -12.00
CA LEU A 60 -11.25 -16.60 -10.96
C LEU A 60 -9.92 -16.07 -11.52
N SER A 61 -9.53 -16.65 -12.66
CA SER A 61 -8.40 -16.24 -13.49
C SER A 61 -8.48 -14.76 -13.93
N MET A 62 -9.66 -14.31 -14.38
CA MET A 62 -9.88 -12.93 -14.85
C MET A 62 -9.98 -11.89 -13.75
N SER A 63 -10.47 -12.25 -12.55
CA SER A 63 -10.47 -11.37 -11.37
C SER A 63 -9.05 -10.92 -10.98
N LYS A 64 -8.08 -11.85 -11.04
CA LYS A 64 -6.66 -11.56 -10.83
C LYS A 64 -6.09 -10.58 -11.86
N LEU A 65 -6.52 -10.67 -13.12
CA LEU A 65 -6.11 -9.73 -14.16
C LEU A 65 -6.65 -8.31 -13.87
N LEU A 66 -7.90 -8.16 -13.44
CA LEU A 66 -8.44 -6.85 -13.06
C LEU A 66 -7.77 -6.28 -11.79
N GLU A 67 -7.46 -7.12 -10.79
CA GLU A 67 -6.65 -6.73 -9.62
C GLU A 67 -5.24 -6.24 -10.02
N TRP A 68 -4.70 -6.70 -11.14
CA TRP A 68 -3.42 -6.23 -11.70
C TRP A 68 -3.52 -4.92 -12.49
N GLY A 69 -4.72 -4.31 -12.57
CA GLY A 69 -4.93 -2.99 -13.16
C GLY A 69 -5.14 -2.98 -14.67
N PHE A 70 -5.49 -4.13 -15.26
CA PHE A 70 -5.79 -4.22 -16.70
C PHE A 70 -7.12 -3.51 -17.05
N GLY A 71 -7.04 -2.31 -17.61
CA GLY A 71 -8.18 -1.44 -17.93
C GLY A 71 -8.78 -1.66 -19.33
N ALA A 72 -9.23 -2.87 -19.65
CA ALA A 72 -9.83 -3.21 -20.95
C ALA A 72 -11.29 -3.69 -20.82
N GLU A 73 -12.10 -3.02 -19.98
CA GLU A 73 -13.54 -3.30 -19.87
C GLU A 73 -14.27 -3.25 -21.22
N ASP A 74 -13.85 -2.37 -22.13
CA ASP A 74 -14.48 -2.18 -23.43
C ASP A 74 -14.16 -3.31 -24.43
N ARG A 75 -12.92 -3.85 -24.44
CA ARG A 75 -12.56 -5.02 -25.26
C ARG A 75 -13.24 -6.31 -24.77
N LEU A 76 -13.42 -6.46 -23.45
CA LEU A 76 -14.15 -7.59 -22.87
C LEU A 76 -15.65 -7.58 -23.20
N ARG A 77 -16.23 -6.42 -23.49
CA ARG A 77 -17.60 -6.25 -24.02
C ARG A 77 -17.71 -6.59 -25.49
N GLU A 78 -16.79 -6.12 -26.32
CA GLU A 78 -16.77 -6.39 -27.77
C GLU A 78 -16.66 -7.89 -28.09
N LEU A 79 -16.07 -8.67 -27.18
CA LEU A 79 -15.87 -10.12 -27.30
C LEU A 79 -17.05 -10.97 -26.80
N GLY A 80 -18.15 -10.37 -26.34
CA GLY A 80 -19.35 -11.10 -25.87
C GLY A 80 -19.19 -11.83 -24.52
N ILE A 81 -18.05 -11.66 -23.84
CA ILE A 81 -17.71 -12.33 -22.57
C ILE A 81 -18.35 -11.61 -21.37
N HIS A 82 -18.52 -10.29 -21.48
CA HIS A 82 -19.13 -9.46 -20.43
C HIS A 82 -20.56 -9.90 -20.06
N SER A 83 -21.34 -10.45 -21.00
CA SER A 83 -22.70 -10.95 -20.74
C SER A 83 -22.74 -12.24 -19.90
N ARG A 84 -21.63 -13.00 -19.84
CA ARG A 84 -21.47 -14.21 -19.01
C ARG A 84 -20.82 -13.92 -17.64
N MET A 85 -20.25 -12.72 -17.47
CA MET A 85 -19.58 -12.25 -16.26
C MET A 85 -20.49 -11.51 -15.28
N THR A 86 -21.63 -11.00 -15.72
CA THR A 86 -22.55 -10.22 -14.87
C THR A 86 -23.20 -11.03 -13.76
N THR A 87 -23.05 -12.35 -13.76
CA THR A 87 -23.46 -13.24 -12.68
C THR A 87 -22.23 -13.93 -12.10
N LEU A 88 -21.95 -13.75 -10.79
CA LEU A 88 -21.05 -14.63 -10.01
C LEU A 88 -21.33 -16.09 -10.41
N SER A 89 -20.33 -16.95 -10.64
CA SER A 89 -20.64 -18.37 -10.89
C SER A 89 -21.44 -18.94 -9.71
N ASP A 90 -22.35 -19.89 -9.92
CA ASP A 90 -23.22 -20.34 -8.83
C ASP A 90 -22.48 -20.97 -7.63
N ILE A 91 -21.23 -21.40 -7.78
CA ILE A 91 -20.38 -21.87 -6.66
C ILE A 91 -19.52 -20.77 -6.05
N GLU A 92 -19.09 -19.74 -6.78
CA GLU A 92 -18.52 -18.56 -6.13
C GLU A 92 -19.60 -17.80 -5.39
N ARG A 93 -20.80 -17.68 -5.97
CA ARG A 93 -21.99 -17.20 -5.28
C ARG A 93 -22.37 -18.13 -4.13
N GLY A 94 -22.21 -19.45 -4.29
CA GLY A 94 -22.43 -20.44 -3.23
C GLY A 94 -21.42 -20.35 -2.08
N ARG A 95 -20.12 -20.21 -2.35
CA ARG A 95 -19.05 -20.03 -1.36
C ARG A 95 -19.07 -18.64 -0.73
N GLU A 96 -19.30 -17.61 -1.52
CA GLU A 96 -19.54 -16.26 -1.01
C GLU A 96 -20.82 -16.25 -0.17
N GLN A 97 -21.89 -16.95 -0.55
CA GLN A 97 -23.07 -17.13 0.30
C GLN A 97 -22.78 -17.95 1.55
N GLU A 98 -21.97 -19.00 1.49
CA GLU A 98 -21.57 -19.81 2.66
C GLU A 98 -20.66 -19.03 3.62
N LEU A 99 -19.71 -18.24 3.10
CA LEU A 99 -18.82 -17.39 3.89
C LEU A 99 -19.57 -16.16 4.42
N ARG A 100 -20.44 -15.55 3.62
CA ARG A 100 -21.38 -14.53 4.10
C ARG A 100 -22.30 -15.11 5.14
N ARG A 101 -22.77 -16.35 4.99
CA ARG A 101 -23.59 -17.04 5.98
C ARG A 101 -22.80 -17.31 7.25
N ALA A 102 -21.55 -17.78 7.18
CA ALA A 102 -20.69 -18.00 8.33
C ALA A 102 -20.33 -16.67 9.05
N ALA A 103 -19.94 -15.64 8.30
CA ALA A 103 -19.69 -14.31 8.83
C ALA A 103 -20.97 -13.69 9.40
N HIS A 104 -22.11 -13.88 8.73
CA HIS A 104 -23.42 -13.44 9.22
C HIS A 104 -23.81 -14.20 10.48
N GLU A 105 -23.60 -15.51 10.58
CA GLU A 105 -23.86 -16.30 11.79
C GLU A 105 -23.01 -15.79 12.97
N VAL A 106 -21.74 -15.47 12.74
CA VAL A 106 -20.85 -14.90 13.76
C VAL A 106 -21.21 -13.45 14.12
N LEU A 107 -21.64 -12.66 13.14
CA LEU A 107 -22.04 -11.26 13.34
C LEU A 107 -23.49 -11.10 13.81
N THR A 108 -24.34 -12.11 13.67
CA THR A 108 -25.77 -12.05 14.02
C THR A 108 -25.98 -11.62 15.47
N PRO A 109 -25.27 -12.17 16.47
CA PRO A 109 -25.40 -11.70 17.86
C PRO A 109 -25.04 -10.22 18.01
N VAL A 110 -24.01 -9.77 17.29
CA VAL A 110 -23.52 -8.39 17.36
C VAL A 110 -24.49 -7.42 16.67
N LEU A 111 -24.94 -7.77 15.47
CA LEU A 111 -25.94 -7.00 14.71
C LEU A 111 -27.28 -6.97 15.45
N SER A 112 -27.71 -8.09 16.03
CA SER A 112 -28.91 -8.17 16.85
C SER A 112 -28.80 -7.27 18.10
N ALA A 113 -27.68 -7.33 18.83
CA ALA A 113 -27.44 -6.45 19.96
C ALA A 113 -27.41 -4.97 19.56
N ALA A 114 -26.81 -4.63 18.41
CA ALA A 114 -26.81 -3.26 17.89
C ALA A 114 -28.23 -2.80 17.50
N ARG A 115 -29.05 -3.65 16.86
CA ARG A 115 -30.46 -3.36 16.56
C ARG A 115 -31.28 -3.14 17.84
N GLN A 116 -31.03 -3.91 18.89
CA GLN A 116 -31.72 -3.77 20.18
C GLN A 116 -31.39 -2.48 20.92
N LEU A 117 -30.27 -1.82 20.61
CA LEU A 117 -29.97 -0.47 21.14
C LEU A 117 -30.81 0.61 20.44
N VAL A 118 -31.38 0.37 19.26
CA VAL A 118 -32.09 1.41 18.52
C VAL A 118 -33.39 1.84 19.24
N PRO A 119 -34.22 0.91 19.74
CA PRO A 119 -35.37 1.31 20.56
C PRO A 119 -34.93 1.87 21.91
N ASN A 120 -35.17 3.16 22.14
CA ASN A 120 -35.12 3.82 23.46
C ASN A 120 -33.75 3.88 24.18
N HIS A 121 -32.63 3.68 23.49
CA HIS A 121 -31.29 3.87 24.08
C HIS A 121 -30.67 5.24 23.72
N PRO A 122 -29.89 5.89 24.62
CA PRO A 122 -29.16 7.12 24.30
C PRO A 122 -28.19 7.01 23.11
N LEU A 123 -27.69 5.79 22.84
CA LEU A 123 -26.78 5.49 21.73
C LEU A 123 -27.49 4.97 20.46
N ALA A 124 -28.83 5.04 20.39
CA ALA A 124 -29.59 4.66 19.19
C ALA A 124 -29.09 5.37 17.91
N PRO A 125 -28.77 6.68 17.92
CA PRO A 125 -28.11 7.35 16.80
C PRO A 125 -26.85 6.66 16.28
N GLN A 126 -25.93 6.28 17.18
CA GLN A 126 -24.67 5.62 16.83
C GLN A 126 -24.90 4.18 16.36
N ALA A 127 -25.87 3.49 16.95
CA ALA A 127 -26.26 2.14 16.54
C ALA A 127 -26.80 2.13 15.10
N LEU A 128 -27.70 3.07 14.75
CA LEU A 128 -28.23 3.20 13.38
C LEU A 128 -27.11 3.42 12.35
N VAL A 129 -26.21 4.37 12.58
CA VAL A 129 -25.09 4.64 11.67
C VAL A 129 -24.18 3.42 11.54
N THR A 130 -23.92 2.72 12.65
CA THR A 130 -23.10 1.50 12.64
C THR A 130 -23.75 0.38 11.81
N LEU A 131 -25.07 0.19 11.95
CA LEU A 131 -25.84 -0.77 11.14
C LEU A 131 -25.81 -0.41 9.64
N GLY A 132 -25.90 0.88 9.31
CA GLY A 132 -25.75 1.39 7.95
C GLY A 132 -24.35 1.16 7.38
N LEU A 133 -23.29 1.48 8.14
CA LEU A 133 -21.90 1.22 7.75
C LEU A 133 -21.63 -0.28 7.51
N LEU A 134 -22.26 -1.14 8.30
CA LEU A 134 -22.21 -2.59 8.14
C LEU A 134 -23.13 -3.10 7.01
N GLN A 135 -23.95 -2.24 6.40
CA GLN A 135 -24.94 -2.60 5.37
C GLN A 135 -25.86 -3.74 5.80
N ASP A 136 -26.29 -3.73 7.06
CA ASP A 136 -27.09 -4.80 7.62
C ASP A 136 -28.51 -4.84 7.01
N ALA A 137 -28.76 -5.77 6.09
CA ALA A 137 -30.05 -5.90 5.41
C ALA A 137 -31.23 -6.08 6.37
N GLY A 138 -31.02 -6.77 7.50
CA GLY A 138 -32.07 -6.96 8.52
C GLY A 138 -32.42 -5.68 9.28
N SER A 139 -31.62 -4.62 9.17
CA SER A 139 -31.90 -3.31 9.75
C SER A 139 -32.68 -2.39 8.81
N ILE A 140 -32.88 -2.73 7.54
CA ILE A 140 -33.53 -1.84 6.57
C ILE A 140 -34.92 -1.42 7.06
N ASN A 141 -35.79 -2.35 7.49
CA ASN A 141 -37.12 -1.99 8.01
C ASN A 141 -37.04 -1.13 9.28
N LEU A 142 -36.09 -1.43 10.18
CA LEU A 142 -35.85 -0.63 11.38
C LEU A 142 -35.40 0.80 11.04
N LEU A 143 -34.54 0.96 10.04
CA LEU A 143 -34.11 2.26 9.52
C LEU A 143 -35.30 3.03 8.94
N ILE A 144 -36.17 2.36 8.21
CA ILE A 144 -37.38 2.94 7.63
C ILE A 144 -38.33 3.42 8.72
N ASP A 145 -38.64 2.56 9.71
CA ASP A 145 -39.48 2.92 10.84
C ASP A 145 -38.89 4.12 11.61
N SER A 146 -37.56 4.17 11.71
CA SER A 146 -36.82 5.26 12.35
C SER A 146 -36.93 6.59 11.58
N LEU A 147 -37.29 6.61 10.30
CA LEU A 147 -37.58 7.86 9.56
C LEU A 147 -38.80 8.59 10.13
N GLY A 148 -39.76 7.84 10.69
CA GLY A 148 -40.94 8.39 11.36
C GLY A 148 -40.61 9.08 12.69
N ASN A 149 -39.50 8.74 13.33
CA ASN A 149 -39.08 9.29 14.61
C ASN A 149 -38.23 10.56 14.41
N PRO A 150 -38.65 11.76 14.87
CA PRO A 150 -37.91 13.01 14.65
C PRO A 150 -36.47 13.01 15.18
N VAL A 151 -36.16 12.24 16.23
CA VAL A 151 -34.82 12.17 16.83
C VAL A 151 -33.89 11.25 16.01
N LEU A 152 -34.44 10.17 15.45
CA LEU A 152 -33.67 9.16 14.73
C LEU A 152 -33.63 9.37 13.23
N ARG A 153 -34.57 10.15 12.68
CA ARG A 153 -34.77 10.37 11.24
C ARG A 153 -33.47 10.71 10.52
N ASP A 154 -32.68 11.64 11.06
CA ASP A 154 -31.44 12.11 10.43
C ASP A 154 -30.39 11.00 10.35
N LYS A 155 -30.32 10.17 11.40
CA LYS A 155 -29.39 9.04 11.49
C LYS A 155 -29.84 7.84 10.68
N ALA A 156 -31.15 7.67 10.52
CA ALA A 156 -31.70 6.71 9.60
C ALA A 156 -31.37 7.06 8.14
N PHE A 157 -31.49 8.33 7.73
CA PHE A 157 -31.04 8.77 6.40
C PHE A 157 -29.52 8.59 6.21
N GLU A 158 -28.70 9.01 7.18
CA GLU A 158 -27.24 8.81 7.14
C GLU A 158 -26.87 7.32 7.01
N ALA A 159 -27.56 6.44 7.73
CA ALA A 159 -27.35 5.00 7.62
C ALA A 159 -27.82 4.43 6.27
N LEU A 160 -28.95 4.91 5.71
CA LEU A 160 -29.47 4.50 4.41
C LEU A 160 -28.54 4.91 3.25
N GLU A 161 -27.79 6.01 3.37
CA GLU A 161 -26.77 6.43 2.38
C GLU A 161 -25.68 5.37 2.16
N HIS A 162 -25.44 4.49 3.13
CA HIS A 162 -24.41 3.46 3.03
C HIS A 162 -24.88 2.19 2.33
N PHE A 163 -26.18 2.04 2.07
CA PHE A 163 -26.71 0.92 1.30
C PHE A 163 -26.52 1.18 -0.20
N ARG A 164 -26.25 0.13 -0.96
CA ARG A 164 -26.19 0.18 -2.44
C ARG A 164 -27.10 -0.89 -3.02
N THR A 165 -28.37 -0.86 -2.65
CA THR A 165 -29.32 -1.92 -3.00
C THR A 165 -30.55 -1.38 -3.72
N PRO A 166 -31.10 -2.12 -4.71
CA PRO A 166 -32.31 -1.72 -5.42
C PRO A 166 -33.52 -1.53 -4.51
N GLU A 167 -33.58 -2.23 -3.38
CA GLU A 167 -34.67 -2.12 -2.41
C GLU A 167 -34.72 -0.72 -1.78
N VAL A 168 -33.56 -0.17 -1.41
CA VAL A 168 -33.44 1.19 -0.87
C VAL A 168 -33.76 2.22 -1.96
N LEU A 169 -33.26 2.02 -3.18
CA LEU A 169 -33.59 2.89 -4.33
C LEU A 169 -35.11 2.96 -4.57
N ALA A 170 -35.75 1.80 -4.73
CA ALA A 170 -37.19 1.71 -5.01
C ALA A 170 -38.02 2.33 -3.88
N LEU A 171 -37.58 2.19 -2.63
CA LEU A 171 -38.25 2.79 -1.49
C LEU A 171 -38.12 4.32 -1.50
N VAL A 172 -36.91 4.85 -1.65
CA VAL A 172 -36.69 6.31 -1.63
C VAL A 172 -37.40 6.97 -2.81
N ASN A 173 -37.46 6.31 -3.98
CA ASN A 173 -38.26 6.76 -5.13
C ASN A 173 -39.74 6.91 -4.74
N ARG A 174 -40.35 5.90 -4.11
CA ARG A 174 -41.75 5.97 -3.63
C ARG A 174 -41.96 7.06 -2.59
N LEU A 175 -40.98 7.27 -1.69
CA LEU A 175 -41.04 8.33 -0.69
C LEU A 175 -41.06 9.70 -1.38
N VAL A 176 -40.15 9.95 -2.32
CA VAL A 176 -40.08 11.19 -3.10
C VAL A 176 -41.36 11.47 -3.90
N GLU A 177 -42.08 10.43 -4.36
CA GLU A 177 -43.34 10.61 -5.08
C GLU A 177 -44.48 11.15 -4.19
N ARG A 178 -44.55 10.67 -2.95
CA ARG A 178 -45.66 10.94 -2.02
C ARG A 178 -45.37 12.11 -1.09
N GLU A 179 -44.09 12.35 -0.82
CA GLU A 179 -43.66 13.33 0.16
C GLU A 179 -43.83 14.78 -0.34
N ARG A 180 -44.09 15.68 0.61
CA ARG A 180 -44.24 17.12 0.40
C ARG A 180 -43.37 17.95 1.34
N ASP A 181 -42.82 17.34 2.40
CA ASP A 181 -41.86 18.00 3.28
C ASP A 181 -40.48 18.11 2.61
N ASP A 182 -40.05 19.35 2.36
CA ASP A 182 -38.74 19.67 1.80
C ASP A 182 -37.58 19.09 2.62
N ALA A 183 -37.72 18.98 3.94
CA ALA A 183 -36.68 18.40 4.79
C ALA A 183 -36.51 16.89 4.54
N MET A 184 -37.59 16.19 4.20
CA MET A 184 -37.52 14.76 3.81
C MET A 184 -37.07 14.59 2.36
N LEU A 185 -37.51 15.46 1.44
CA LEU A 185 -37.08 15.42 0.04
C LEU A 185 -35.58 15.70 -0.13
N SER A 186 -35.04 16.66 0.64
CA SER A 186 -33.61 16.98 0.62
C SER A 186 -32.74 15.82 1.12
N LYS A 187 -33.14 15.15 2.21
CA LYS A 187 -32.45 13.94 2.70
C LYS A 187 -32.61 12.74 1.77
N SER A 188 -33.74 12.64 1.08
CA SER A 188 -33.93 11.63 0.04
C SER A 188 -32.96 11.81 -1.12
N ALA A 189 -32.68 13.07 -1.52
CA ALA A 189 -31.64 13.35 -2.51
C ALA A 189 -30.25 12.89 -2.04
N ASP A 190 -29.91 13.09 -0.76
CA ASP A 190 -28.63 12.63 -0.20
C ASP A 190 -28.49 11.10 -0.28
N VAL A 191 -29.52 10.35 0.10
CA VAL A 191 -29.56 8.87 -0.03
C VAL A 191 -29.42 8.45 -1.49
N LEU A 192 -30.23 9.01 -2.39
CA LEU A 192 -30.16 8.70 -3.82
C LEU A 192 -28.77 8.94 -4.41
N GLY A 193 -28.08 9.98 -3.96
CA GLY A 193 -26.69 10.24 -4.33
C GLY A 193 -25.68 9.26 -3.70
N GLY A 194 -25.90 8.84 -2.45
CA GLY A 194 -25.06 7.87 -1.73
C GLY A 194 -25.15 6.44 -2.28
N LEU A 195 -26.29 6.07 -2.87
CA LEU A 195 -26.47 4.82 -3.60
C LEU A 195 -25.49 4.68 -4.78
N GLU A 196 -25.03 5.81 -5.35
CA GLU A 196 -24.17 5.87 -6.54
C GLU A 196 -24.75 5.08 -7.73
N ASP A 197 -26.08 5.10 -7.89
CA ASP A 197 -26.81 4.38 -8.92
C ASP A 197 -27.32 5.33 -10.02
N ALA A 198 -27.01 5.03 -11.28
CA ALA A 198 -27.48 5.81 -12.42
C ALA A 198 -29.01 5.80 -12.57
N GLU A 199 -29.71 4.77 -12.08
CA GLU A 199 -31.18 4.71 -12.08
C GLU A 199 -31.82 5.81 -11.22
N ALA A 200 -31.08 6.36 -10.24
CA ALA A 200 -31.53 7.50 -9.45
C ALA A 200 -31.60 8.83 -10.24
N LEU A 201 -31.03 8.89 -11.45
CA LEU A 201 -30.94 10.11 -12.26
C LEU A 201 -32.32 10.75 -12.50
N GLY A 202 -33.34 9.96 -12.84
CA GLY A 202 -34.68 10.48 -13.11
C GLY A 202 -35.29 11.19 -11.90
N THR A 203 -35.21 10.54 -10.73
CA THR A 203 -35.71 11.09 -9.47
C THR A 203 -34.91 12.31 -9.03
N LEU A 204 -33.58 12.27 -9.15
CA LEU A 204 -32.72 13.39 -8.82
C LEU A 204 -32.95 14.59 -9.76
N ALA A 205 -33.19 14.37 -11.05
CA ALA A 205 -33.54 15.42 -12.00
C ALA A 205 -34.89 16.08 -11.67
N LYS A 206 -35.86 15.31 -11.16
CA LYS A 206 -37.13 15.84 -10.64
C LYS A 206 -36.90 16.72 -9.40
N LEU A 207 -36.09 16.26 -8.44
CA LEU A 207 -35.74 17.04 -7.24
C LEU A 207 -34.93 18.30 -7.57
N ALA A 208 -34.09 18.25 -8.60
CA ALA A 208 -33.37 19.38 -9.15
C ALA A 208 -34.27 20.49 -9.73
N ALA A 209 -35.54 20.16 -10.04
CA ALA A 209 -36.55 21.11 -10.49
C ALA A 209 -37.56 21.51 -9.40
N ALA A 210 -37.31 21.14 -8.13
CA ALA A 210 -38.19 21.47 -7.02
C ALA A 210 -38.26 22.98 -6.75
N SER A 211 -39.38 23.46 -6.20
CA SER A 211 -39.55 24.87 -5.80
C SER A 211 -38.59 25.27 -4.68
N SER A 212 -38.31 24.34 -3.77
CA SER A 212 -37.43 24.54 -2.61
C SER A 212 -35.96 24.62 -2.98
N GLU A 213 -35.28 25.70 -2.59
CA GLU A 213 -33.84 25.89 -2.82
C GLU A 213 -33.02 24.77 -2.16
N THR A 214 -33.36 24.39 -0.93
CA THR A 214 -32.67 23.33 -0.17
C THR A 214 -32.74 21.99 -0.89
N VAL A 215 -33.90 21.65 -1.49
CA VAL A 215 -34.09 20.40 -2.23
C VAL A 215 -33.26 20.42 -3.52
N ARG A 216 -33.29 21.54 -4.27
CA ARG A 216 -32.45 21.69 -5.48
C ARG A 216 -30.96 21.63 -5.17
N GLU A 217 -30.53 22.25 -4.08
CA GLU A 217 -29.14 22.21 -3.61
C GLU A 217 -28.67 20.77 -3.36
N ARG A 218 -29.43 19.99 -2.58
CA ARG A 218 -29.09 18.58 -2.30
C ARG A 218 -29.15 17.73 -3.56
N ALA A 219 -30.14 17.94 -4.43
CA ALA A 219 -30.22 17.26 -5.71
C ALA A 219 -29.01 17.54 -6.60
N ALA A 220 -28.53 18.78 -6.67
CA ALA A 220 -27.31 19.12 -7.41
C ALA A 220 -26.07 18.40 -6.84
N LEU A 221 -25.92 18.34 -5.51
CA LEU A 221 -24.82 17.59 -4.89
C LEU A 221 -24.89 16.09 -5.20
N ALA A 222 -26.09 15.51 -5.14
CA ALA A 222 -26.35 14.10 -5.42
C ALA A 222 -26.10 13.73 -6.89
N LEU A 223 -26.54 14.56 -7.84
CA LEU A 223 -26.24 14.38 -9.27
C LEU A 223 -24.72 14.32 -9.54
N GLY A 224 -23.93 15.06 -8.76
CA GLY A 224 -22.47 15.03 -8.84
C GLY A 224 -21.81 13.74 -8.28
N LYS A 225 -22.56 12.88 -7.58
CA LYS A 225 -22.10 11.57 -7.08
C LYS A 225 -22.40 10.43 -8.05
N LEU A 226 -23.26 10.65 -9.04
CA LEU A 226 -23.68 9.60 -9.96
C LEU A 226 -22.52 9.05 -10.80
N PRO A 227 -22.51 7.73 -11.06
CA PRO A 227 -21.42 7.08 -11.76
C PRO A 227 -21.34 7.53 -13.22
N ARG A 228 -20.15 7.36 -13.81
CA ARG A 228 -19.88 7.68 -15.23
C ARG A 228 -20.29 9.09 -15.65
N ARG A 229 -20.34 10.03 -14.69
CA ARG A 229 -20.76 11.44 -14.91
C ARG A 229 -22.19 11.58 -15.42
N ALA A 230 -23.06 10.61 -15.16
CA ALA A 230 -24.45 10.62 -15.64
C ALA A 230 -25.23 11.89 -15.24
N GLY A 231 -24.86 12.54 -14.14
CA GLY A 231 -25.48 13.79 -13.68
C GLY A 231 -25.03 15.07 -14.41
N GLU A 232 -23.97 15.06 -15.23
CA GLU A 232 -23.45 16.28 -15.87
C GLU A 232 -24.52 17.03 -16.70
N PRO A 233 -25.30 16.39 -17.59
CA PRO A 233 -26.29 17.10 -18.40
C PRO A 233 -27.38 17.80 -17.56
N ALA A 234 -27.83 17.14 -16.49
CA ALA A 234 -28.80 17.72 -15.57
C ALA A 234 -28.20 18.93 -14.83
N LEU A 235 -26.96 18.84 -14.36
CA LEU A 235 -26.26 19.93 -13.69
C LEU A 235 -26.02 21.14 -14.62
N VAL A 236 -25.64 20.90 -15.87
CA VAL A 236 -25.52 21.97 -16.89
C VAL A 236 -26.87 22.64 -17.13
N THR A 237 -27.95 21.86 -17.24
CA THR A 237 -29.30 22.40 -17.42
C THR A 237 -29.74 23.24 -16.22
N MET A 238 -29.48 22.77 -14.99
CA MET A 238 -29.72 23.55 -13.77
C MET A 238 -28.89 24.85 -13.78
N TRP A 239 -27.60 24.75 -14.12
CA TRP A 239 -26.71 25.91 -14.18
C TRP A 239 -27.22 26.97 -15.15
N GLU A 240 -27.84 26.63 -16.28
CA GLU A 240 -28.28 27.65 -17.24
C GLU A 240 -29.42 28.53 -16.71
N ARG A 241 -30.16 28.07 -15.68
CA ARG A 241 -31.40 28.74 -15.20
C ARG A 241 -31.35 29.15 -13.73
N GLU A 242 -30.47 28.56 -12.93
CA GLU A 242 -30.45 28.78 -11.49
C GLU A 242 -29.98 30.21 -11.13
N THR A 243 -30.66 30.81 -10.15
CA THR A 243 -30.44 32.17 -9.66
C THR A 243 -30.08 32.18 -8.17
N ALA A 244 -30.48 31.18 -7.39
CA ALA A 244 -30.16 31.09 -5.97
C ALA A 244 -28.67 30.77 -5.77
N ALA A 245 -27.95 31.64 -5.06
CA ALA A 245 -26.50 31.52 -4.87
C ALA A 245 -26.10 30.20 -4.20
N ALA A 246 -26.87 29.72 -3.21
CA ALA A 246 -26.60 28.44 -2.55
C ALA A 246 -26.63 27.26 -3.52
N VAL A 247 -27.67 27.19 -4.38
CA VAL A 247 -27.81 26.14 -5.39
C VAL A 247 -26.73 26.28 -6.47
N GLN A 248 -26.40 27.50 -6.91
CA GLN A 248 -25.29 27.74 -7.84
C GLN A 248 -23.95 27.20 -7.31
N LEU A 249 -23.66 27.41 -6.03
CA LEU A 249 -22.44 26.89 -5.39
C LEU A 249 -22.42 25.36 -5.37
N ALA A 250 -23.55 24.71 -5.11
CA ALA A 250 -23.70 23.26 -5.17
C ALA A 250 -23.53 22.71 -6.59
N ILE A 251 -24.17 23.33 -7.59
CA ILE A 251 -24.02 22.97 -9.00
C ILE A 251 -22.55 23.06 -9.42
N LEU A 252 -21.89 24.19 -9.13
CA LEU A 252 -20.48 24.39 -9.45
C LEU A 252 -19.57 23.38 -8.71
N ALA A 253 -19.88 23.02 -7.47
CA ALA A 253 -19.14 21.98 -6.74
C ALA A 253 -19.26 20.61 -7.41
N SER A 254 -20.46 20.24 -7.86
CA SER A 254 -20.71 19.00 -8.57
C SER A 254 -20.08 18.98 -9.97
N LEU A 255 -20.23 20.06 -10.75
CA LEU A 255 -19.57 20.22 -12.05
C LEU A 255 -18.04 20.19 -11.94
N GLY A 256 -17.46 20.65 -10.84
CA GLY A 256 -16.01 20.51 -10.62
C GLY A 256 -15.54 19.05 -10.54
N ARG A 257 -16.43 18.13 -10.14
CA ARG A 257 -16.15 16.69 -10.05
C ARG A 257 -16.47 15.95 -11.35
N VAL A 258 -17.63 16.23 -11.94
CA VAL A 258 -18.16 15.46 -13.08
C VAL A 258 -18.05 16.19 -14.41
N GLY A 259 -17.88 17.51 -14.41
CA GLY A 259 -17.97 18.34 -15.61
C GLY A 259 -16.84 18.11 -16.62
N ARG A 260 -17.17 18.36 -17.89
CA ARG A 260 -16.30 18.28 -19.06
C ARG A 260 -16.43 19.55 -19.90
N GLU A 261 -16.25 19.46 -21.21
CA GLU A 261 -16.33 20.63 -22.10
C GLU A 261 -17.66 21.36 -22.00
N ALA A 262 -18.77 20.64 -21.92
CA ALA A 262 -20.10 21.25 -21.81
C ALA A 262 -20.23 22.13 -20.55
N ALA A 263 -19.66 21.68 -19.43
CA ALA A 263 -19.61 22.45 -18.19
C ALA A 263 -18.75 23.72 -18.32
N VAL A 264 -17.57 23.63 -18.96
CA VAL A 264 -16.70 24.81 -19.21
C VAL A 264 -17.44 25.85 -20.05
N ASP A 265 -18.12 25.41 -21.12
CA ASP A 265 -18.86 26.30 -22.01
C ASP A 265 -20.04 26.97 -21.31
N ALA A 266 -20.80 26.20 -20.51
CA ALA A 266 -21.94 26.72 -19.76
C ALA A 266 -21.50 27.74 -18.67
N ILE A 267 -20.42 27.45 -17.94
CA ILE A 267 -19.85 28.39 -16.97
C ILE A 267 -19.36 29.65 -17.71
N GLY A 268 -18.63 29.49 -18.82
CA GLY A 268 -18.12 30.61 -19.61
C GLY A 268 -19.21 31.55 -20.14
N ARG A 269 -20.34 31.01 -20.61
CA ARG A 269 -21.49 31.82 -21.07
C ARG A 269 -22.09 32.69 -19.98
N ARG A 270 -22.23 32.17 -18.76
CA ARG A 270 -22.88 32.89 -17.65
C ARG A 270 -21.93 33.76 -16.83
N ILE A 271 -20.61 33.61 -16.96
CA ILE A 271 -19.65 34.22 -16.03
C ILE A 271 -19.80 35.73 -15.86
N GLY A 272 -20.12 36.46 -16.94
CA GLY A 272 -20.32 37.92 -16.92
C GLY A 272 -21.62 38.38 -16.26
N SER A 273 -22.58 37.47 -16.05
CA SER A 273 -23.86 37.74 -15.37
C SER A 273 -23.81 37.46 -13.86
N ILE A 274 -22.71 36.90 -13.36
CA ILE A 274 -22.56 36.54 -11.95
C ILE A 274 -22.19 37.80 -11.15
N GLY A 275 -23.14 38.30 -10.36
CA GLY A 275 -22.90 39.42 -9.45
C GLY A 275 -22.37 39.03 -8.06
N ASP A 276 -22.55 37.77 -7.64
CA ASP A 276 -22.07 37.28 -6.33
C ASP A 276 -20.63 36.76 -6.44
N ASP A 277 -19.68 37.44 -5.78
CA ASP A 277 -18.26 37.08 -5.76
C ASP A 277 -17.97 35.66 -5.24
N ARG A 278 -18.83 35.13 -4.36
CA ARG A 278 -18.71 33.76 -3.84
C ARG A 278 -18.95 32.77 -4.97
N VAL A 279 -19.98 33.03 -5.78
CA VAL A 279 -20.31 32.21 -6.96
C VAL A 279 -19.23 32.37 -8.02
N LEU A 280 -18.78 33.61 -8.28
CA LEU A 280 -17.73 33.88 -9.26
C LEU A 280 -16.40 33.20 -8.89
N SER A 281 -15.98 33.32 -7.63
CA SER A 281 -14.76 32.66 -7.15
C SER A 281 -14.91 31.13 -7.13
N LYS A 282 -16.09 30.60 -6.81
CA LYS A 282 -16.37 29.16 -6.93
C LYS A 282 -16.29 28.70 -8.38
N ALA A 283 -16.79 29.48 -9.34
CA ALA A 283 -16.71 29.17 -10.76
C ALA A 283 -15.25 29.09 -11.25
N MET A 284 -14.37 30.00 -10.80
CA MET A 284 -12.93 29.92 -11.12
C MET A 284 -12.30 28.62 -10.58
N MET A 285 -12.63 28.26 -9.33
CA MET A 285 -12.16 27.01 -8.74
C MET A 285 -12.68 25.78 -9.51
N THR A 286 -13.96 25.78 -9.89
CA THR A 286 -14.59 24.71 -10.66
C THR A 286 -13.95 24.54 -12.03
N LEU A 287 -13.68 25.63 -12.75
CA LEU A 287 -12.97 25.58 -14.04
C LEU A 287 -11.56 24.99 -13.90
N GLY A 288 -10.83 25.37 -12.85
CA GLY A 288 -9.54 24.78 -12.51
C GLY A 288 -9.61 23.29 -12.14
N GLN A 289 -10.68 22.86 -11.47
CA GLN A 289 -10.92 21.44 -11.14
C GLN A 289 -11.24 20.59 -12.37
N ILE A 290 -12.00 21.15 -13.32
CA ILE A 290 -12.27 20.50 -14.61
C ILE A 290 -10.97 20.32 -15.41
N GLY A 291 -10.03 21.25 -15.30
CA GLY A 291 -8.65 21.07 -15.78
C GLY A 291 -8.47 21.12 -17.31
N LEU A 292 -9.49 21.53 -18.05
CA LEU A 292 -9.43 21.62 -19.51
C LEU A 292 -8.80 22.95 -19.94
N GLY A 293 -7.83 22.90 -20.87
CA GLY A 293 -7.14 24.10 -21.38
C GLY A 293 -8.08 25.18 -21.93
N LYS A 294 -9.28 24.79 -22.38
CA LYS A 294 -10.37 25.71 -22.80
C LYS A 294 -10.78 26.71 -21.71
N ALA A 295 -10.53 26.41 -20.44
CA ALA A 295 -10.79 27.32 -19.33
C ALA A 295 -9.75 28.45 -19.19
N PHE A 296 -8.58 28.35 -19.84
CA PHE A 296 -7.47 29.28 -19.67
C PHE A 296 -7.83 30.74 -19.99
N PRO A 297 -8.53 31.08 -21.09
CA PRO A 297 -8.93 32.45 -21.36
C PRO A 297 -9.90 33.02 -20.31
N ILE A 298 -10.79 32.18 -19.77
CA ILE A 298 -11.77 32.59 -18.75
C ILE A 298 -11.05 32.93 -17.44
N LEU A 299 -10.17 32.04 -16.98
CA LEU A 299 -9.42 32.25 -15.74
C LEU A 299 -8.44 33.43 -15.87
N SER A 300 -7.77 33.57 -17.00
CA SER A 300 -6.82 34.67 -17.25
C SER A 300 -7.51 36.04 -17.15
N LYS A 301 -8.73 36.16 -17.70
CA LYS A 301 -9.54 37.40 -17.60
C LYS A 301 -9.99 37.72 -16.17
N ALA A 302 -10.00 36.73 -15.27
CA ALA A 302 -10.39 36.92 -13.87
C ALA A 302 -9.22 37.35 -12.94
N LEU A 303 -7.97 37.21 -13.39
CA LEU A 303 -6.78 37.64 -12.64
C LEU A 303 -6.79 39.12 -12.20
N PRO A 304 -7.23 40.10 -13.02
CA PRO A 304 -7.30 41.50 -12.58
C PRO A 304 -8.51 41.82 -11.68
N SER A 305 -9.30 40.83 -11.25
CA SER A 305 -10.49 41.06 -10.41
C SER A 305 -10.15 41.84 -9.12
N PRO A 306 -10.98 42.82 -8.70
CA PRO A 306 -10.78 43.49 -7.42
C PRO A 306 -10.96 42.54 -6.21
N HIS A 307 -11.70 41.44 -6.39
CA HIS A 307 -12.00 40.47 -5.35
C HIS A 307 -10.88 39.44 -5.19
N LEU A 308 -10.23 39.44 -4.02
CA LEU A 308 -9.07 38.58 -3.73
C LEU A 308 -9.34 37.08 -3.93
N ARG A 309 -10.56 36.60 -3.63
CA ARG A 309 -10.92 35.18 -3.77
C ARG A 309 -11.02 34.77 -5.24
N VAL A 310 -11.52 35.66 -6.09
CA VAL A 310 -11.58 35.45 -7.54
C VAL A 310 -10.17 35.35 -8.10
N ARG A 311 -9.29 36.30 -7.77
CA ARG A 311 -7.87 36.26 -8.18
C ARG A 311 -7.16 34.99 -7.73
N ALA A 312 -7.28 34.65 -6.44
CA ALA A 312 -6.63 33.48 -5.87
C ALA A 312 -7.07 32.18 -6.56
N ASN A 313 -8.38 32.00 -6.75
CA ASN A 313 -8.90 30.79 -7.38
C ASN A 313 -8.61 30.75 -8.90
N ALA A 314 -8.51 31.91 -9.55
CA ALA A 314 -8.06 31.99 -10.94
C ALA A 314 -6.60 31.54 -11.09
N LEU A 315 -5.69 32.02 -10.23
CA LEU A 315 -4.29 31.58 -10.21
C LEU A 315 -4.17 30.07 -9.96
N GLU A 316 -4.89 29.56 -8.96
CA GLU A 316 -4.88 28.12 -8.64
C GLU A 316 -5.43 27.29 -9.78
N GLY A 317 -6.49 27.77 -10.46
CA GLY A 317 -7.04 27.09 -11.62
C GLY A 317 -6.07 27.06 -12.79
N ILE A 318 -5.44 28.20 -13.11
CA ILE A 318 -4.46 28.31 -14.20
C ILE A 318 -3.27 27.36 -13.98
N ALA A 319 -2.78 27.25 -12.74
CA ALA A 319 -1.66 26.36 -12.39
C ALA A 319 -1.96 24.86 -12.63
N ARG A 320 -3.23 24.48 -12.77
CA ARG A 320 -3.67 23.10 -13.03
C ARG A 320 -3.94 22.82 -14.50
N LEU A 321 -3.91 23.84 -15.36
CA LEU A 321 -4.20 23.69 -16.78
C LEU A 321 -2.96 23.26 -17.55
N PRO A 322 -3.13 22.50 -18.66
CA PRO A 322 -2.04 22.16 -19.57
C PRO A 322 -1.68 23.38 -20.43
N VAL A 323 -0.88 24.30 -19.88
CA VAL A 323 -0.46 25.55 -20.53
C VAL A 323 1.07 25.63 -20.53
N SER A 324 1.66 26.22 -21.57
CA SER A 324 3.11 26.35 -21.66
C SER A 324 3.66 27.39 -20.67
N ASP A 325 4.87 27.17 -20.15
CA ASP A 325 5.57 28.09 -19.24
C ASP A 325 5.66 29.51 -19.81
N LYS A 326 5.86 29.61 -21.14
CA LYS A 326 5.95 30.89 -21.87
C LYS A 326 4.66 31.70 -21.78
N GLU A 327 3.50 31.05 -21.73
CA GLU A 327 2.20 31.70 -21.59
C GLU A 327 1.83 31.90 -20.12
N LEU A 328 2.20 30.94 -19.26
CA LEU A 328 1.86 30.93 -17.84
C LEU A 328 2.60 32.00 -17.05
N LEU A 329 3.94 32.01 -17.10
CA LEU A 329 4.78 32.80 -16.20
C LEU A 329 4.50 34.30 -16.28
N PRO A 330 4.43 34.93 -17.47
CA PRO A 330 4.16 36.37 -17.55
C PRO A 330 2.83 36.79 -16.92
N LEU A 331 1.85 35.87 -16.84
CA LEU A 331 0.54 36.14 -16.26
C LEU A 331 0.52 35.98 -14.73
N VAL A 332 1.22 34.99 -14.18
CA VAL A 332 1.13 34.66 -12.75
C VAL A 332 2.21 35.34 -11.90
N GLU A 333 3.38 35.62 -12.45
CA GLU A 333 4.50 36.24 -11.73
C GLU A 333 4.18 37.60 -11.09
N PRO A 334 3.42 38.52 -11.72
CA PRO A 334 3.07 39.79 -11.09
C PRO A 334 2.33 39.62 -9.75
N TYR A 335 1.65 38.49 -9.56
CA TYR A 335 0.89 38.20 -8.36
C TYR A 335 1.72 37.67 -7.18
N LEU A 336 3.02 37.38 -7.39
CA LEU A 336 3.97 37.15 -6.28
C LEU A 336 4.12 38.37 -5.37
N SER A 337 3.74 39.56 -5.86
CA SER A 337 3.76 40.81 -5.09
C SER A 337 2.37 41.33 -4.72
N ASP A 338 1.30 40.51 -4.84
CA ASP A 338 -0.06 40.94 -4.47
C ASP A 338 -0.13 41.35 -2.98
N LYS A 339 -0.96 42.34 -2.65
CA LYS A 339 -1.15 42.81 -1.27
C LYS A 339 -1.69 41.72 -0.33
N ASN A 340 -2.40 40.74 -0.87
CA ASN A 340 -3.01 39.65 -0.13
C ASN A 340 -2.13 38.38 -0.14
N ASN A 341 -1.88 37.84 1.05
CA ASN A 341 -1.06 36.64 1.28
C ASN A 341 -1.55 35.40 0.53
N ARG A 342 -2.87 35.17 0.44
CA ARG A 342 -3.44 34.01 -0.28
C ARG A 342 -3.17 34.11 -1.77
N VAL A 343 -3.28 35.31 -2.35
CA VAL A 343 -2.99 35.53 -3.77
C VAL A 343 -1.50 35.29 -4.05
N ARG A 344 -0.60 35.85 -3.21
CA ARG A 344 0.85 35.55 -3.31
C ARG A 344 1.14 34.07 -3.17
N GLY A 345 0.49 33.39 -2.23
CA GLY A 345 0.70 31.95 -2.02
C GLY A 345 0.28 31.10 -3.21
N ASN A 346 -0.85 31.43 -3.84
CA ASN A 346 -1.29 30.72 -5.05
C ASN A 346 -0.38 31.04 -6.26
N ALA A 347 0.09 32.28 -6.38
CA ALA A 347 1.08 32.65 -7.40
C ALA A 347 2.39 31.88 -7.19
N LEU A 348 2.86 31.77 -5.94
CA LEU A 348 4.06 31.02 -5.59
C LEU A 348 3.91 29.54 -5.94
N MET A 349 2.79 28.91 -5.59
CA MET A 349 2.49 27.53 -5.97
C MET A 349 2.45 27.33 -7.49
N ALA A 350 1.97 28.33 -8.24
CA ALA A 350 1.94 28.30 -9.70
C ALA A 350 3.34 28.47 -10.31
N VAL A 351 4.21 29.31 -9.73
CA VAL A 351 5.57 29.57 -10.22
C VAL A 351 6.55 28.46 -9.84
N PHE A 352 6.36 27.83 -8.68
CA PHE A 352 7.32 26.87 -8.11
C PHE A 352 7.76 25.77 -9.09
N PRO A 353 6.87 25.06 -9.82
CA PRO A 353 7.28 24.01 -10.75
C PRO A 353 8.17 24.47 -11.91
N HIS A 354 8.20 25.78 -12.18
CA HIS A 354 8.85 26.39 -13.35
C HIS A 354 10.07 27.24 -12.98
N ASP A 355 10.03 27.92 -11.83
CA ASP A 355 11.14 28.70 -11.26
C ASP A 355 11.22 28.49 -9.75
N HIS A 356 11.86 27.38 -9.35
CA HIS A 356 12.07 27.02 -7.95
C HIS A 356 12.76 28.13 -7.16
N LYS A 357 13.78 28.78 -7.74
CA LYS A 357 14.60 29.76 -7.04
C LYS A 357 13.75 30.97 -6.67
N ARG A 358 13.04 31.56 -7.63
CA ARG A 358 12.19 32.73 -7.41
C ARG A 358 11.06 32.42 -6.42
N ALA A 359 10.44 31.25 -6.53
CA ALA A 359 9.40 30.82 -5.60
C ALA A 359 9.94 30.65 -4.16
N LEU A 360 11.12 30.07 -3.99
CA LEU A 360 11.76 29.89 -2.67
C LEU A 360 12.23 31.22 -2.06
N ASP A 361 12.70 32.17 -2.87
CA ASP A 361 13.07 33.50 -2.41
C ASP A 361 11.85 34.27 -1.88
N GLU A 362 10.71 34.22 -2.59
CA GLU A 362 9.45 34.80 -2.10
C GLU A 362 8.94 34.07 -0.85
N LEU A 363 9.04 32.74 -0.79
CA LEU A 363 8.65 31.95 0.40
C LEU A 363 9.41 32.42 1.64
N ARG A 364 10.74 32.57 1.52
CA ARG A 364 11.62 33.05 2.61
C ARG A 364 11.25 34.47 3.04
N ARG A 365 10.89 35.34 2.09
CA ARG A 365 10.39 36.69 2.39
C ARG A 365 9.09 36.65 3.17
N MET A 366 8.14 35.79 2.77
CA MET A 366 6.86 35.61 3.49
C MET A 366 7.07 35.08 4.91
N MET A 367 7.99 34.13 5.13
CA MET A 367 8.33 33.59 6.46
C MET A 367 8.93 34.65 7.40
N LYS A 368 9.61 35.66 6.86
CA LYS A 368 10.22 36.76 7.63
C LYS A 368 9.34 37.99 7.75
N SER A 369 8.09 37.94 7.25
CA SER A 369 7.18 39.08 7.28
C SER A 369 6.70 39.37 8.71
N ASP A 370 6.57 40.65 9.04
CA ASP A 370 5.97 41.11 10.31
C ASP A 370 4.50 40.70 10.42
N LYS A 371 3.84 40.41 9.30
CA LYS A 371 2.43 40.02 9.24
C LYS A 371 2.26 38.53 9.55
N PRO A 372 1.52 38.15 10.62
CA PRO A 372 1.31 36.73 10.97
C PRO A 372 0.69 35.90 9.84
N LEU A 373 -0.23 36.49 9.07
CA LEU A 373 -0.89 35.81 7.95
C LEU A 373 0.06 35.46 6.80
N ASP A 374 1.10 36.25 6.57
CA ASP A 374 2.11 35.96 5.55
C ASP A 374 2.94 34.74 5.97
N ARG A 375 3.37 34.73 7.23
CA ARG A 375 4.15 33.63 7.82
C ARG A 375 3.35 32.34 7.88
N ALA A 376 2.08 32.39 8.29
CA ALA A 376 1.18 31.24 8.30
C ALA A 376 0.96 30.66 6.88
N THR A 377 0.78 31.53 5.87
CA THR A 377 0.69 31.07 4.48
C THR A 377 2.00 30.44 4.01
N ALA A 378 3.15 31.00 4.34
CA ALA A 378 4.44 30.41 3.99
C ALA A 378 4.66 29.03 4.61
N ALA A 379 4.26 28.85 5.88
CA ALA A 379 4.30 27.54 6.53
C ALA A 379 3.42 26.50 5.81
N TRP A 380 2.20 26.90 5.43
CA TRP A 380 1.31 26.04 4.64
C TRP A 380 1.94 25.67 3.29
N ILE A 381 2.48 26.64 2.55
CA ILE A 381 3.13 26.40 1.25
C ILE A 381 4.30 25.43 1.39
N ALA A 382 5.16 25.60 2.39
CA ALA A 382 6.31 24.71 2.61
C ALA A 382 5.89 23.23 2.73
N ALA A 383 4.73 22.96 3.35
CA ALA A 383 4.16 21.63 3.42
C ALA A 383 3.47 21.16 2.13
N GLU A 384 2.95 22.05 1.28
CA GLU A 384 2.42 21.66 -0.03
C GLU A 384 3.55 21.32 -1.02
N ILE A 385 4.61 22.14 -1.08
CA ILE A 385 5.71 21.93 -2.03
C ILE A 385 6.66 20.81 -1.61
N GLN A 386 6.71 20.46 -0.32
CA GLN A 386 7.53 19.36 0.23
C GLN A 386 9.04 19.47 -0.08
N ASN A 387 9.50 20.66 -0.50
CA ASN A 387 10.89 20.92 -0.87
C ASN A 387 11.78 21.01 0.38
N VAL A 388 13.00 20.46 0.31
CA VAL A 388 13.91 20.40 1.46
C VAL A 388 14.26 21.79 1.99
N GLU A 389 14.62 22.73 1.13
CA GLU A 389 14.99 24.10 1.53
C GLU A 389 13.79 24.85 2.15
N ALA A 390 12.59 24.63 1.62
CA ALA A 390 11.38 25.20 2.18
C ALA A 390 11.05 24.63 3.57
N VAL A 391 11.25 23.32 3.76
CA VAL A 391 11.04 22.65 5.03
C VAL A 391 12.11 23.04 6.06
N GLU A 392 13.36 23.24 5.63
CA GLU A 392 14.40 23.82 6.48
C GLU A 392 14.00 25.20 7.00
N ALA A 393 13.50 26.07 6.11
CA ALA A 393 13.02 27.38 6.51
C ALA A 393 11.80 27.29 7.47
N LEU A 394 10.88 26.34 7.23
CA LEU A 394 9.77 26.04 8.15
C LEU A 394 10.25 25.58 9.53
N VAL A 395 11.27 24.71 9.60
CA VAL A 395 11.82 24.23 10.89
C VAL A 395 12.50 25.37 11.65
N VAL A 396 13.26 26.22 10.96
CA VAL A 396 13.84 27.43 11.58
C VAL A 396 12.73 28.33 12.14
N MET A 397 11.72 28.63 11.32
CA MET A 397 10.58 29.45 11.71
C MET A 397 9.84 28.84 12.92
N THR A 398 9.63 27.53 12.94
CA THR A 398 8.94 26.83 14.05
C THR A 398 9.66 27.01 15.38
N ASN A 399 11.00 27.01 15.38
CA ASN A 399 11.80 27.20 16.60
C ASN A 399 11.76 28.65 17.13
N THR A 400 11.45 29.63 16.28
CA THR A 400 11.50 31.06 16.62
C THR A 400 10.13 31.73 16.67
N GLU A 401 9.06 31.05 16.27
CA GLU A 401 7.73 31.65 16.17
C GLU A 401 7.10 31.89 17.55
N LEU A 402 6.67 33.14 17.78
CA LEU A 402 6.08 33.59 19.04
C LEU A 402 4.56 33.65 18.96
N ASP A 403 3.99 33.83 17.76
CA ASP A 403 2.55 33.84 17.55
C ASP A 403 2.00 32.40 17.61
N LYS A 404 1.13 32.14 18.59
CA LYS A 404 0.55 30.81 18.84
C LYS A 404 -0.27 30.29 17.65
N THR A 405 -0.94 31.17 16.92
CA THR A 405 -1.76 30.81 15.75
C THR A 405 -0.87 30.43 14.57
N VAL A 406 0.21 31.16 14.35
CA VAL A 406 1.21 30.83 13.33
C VAL A 406 1.94 29.53 13.69
N LEU A 407 2.34 29.36 14.95
CA LEU A 407 2.95 28.12 15.43
C LEU A 407 2.02 26.91 15.26
N ALA A 408 0.72 27.06 15.50
CA ALA A 408 -0.27 26.02 15.20
C ALA A 408 -0.31 25.66 13.70
N THR A 409 -0.13 26.66 12.83
CA THR A 409 -0.03 26.43 11.38
C THR A 409 1.26 25.72 11.02
N CYS A 410 2.40 26.07 11.63
CA CYS A 410 3.66 25.34 11.46
C CYS A 410 3.54 23.88 11.90
N MET A 411 2.91 23.62 13.04
CA MET A 411 2.62 22.27 13.54
C MET A 411 1.76 21.46 12.56
N ALA A 412 0.70 22.08 12.01
CA ALA A 412 -0.14 21.46 10.99
C ALA A 412 0.61 21.23 9.66
N ALA A 413 1.54 22.12 9.30
CA ALA A 413 2.40 21.96 8.14
C ALA A 413 3.37 20.78 8.32
N ILE A 414 4.05 20.69 9.47
CA ILE A 414 4.97 19.60 9.81
C ILE A 414 4.25 18.25 9.75
N SER A 415 3.04 18.14 10.31
CA SER A 415 2.30 16.87 10.36
C SER A 415 1.91 16.34 8.98
N ARG A 416 1.86 17.21 7.96
CA ARG A 416 1.55 16.88 6.57
C ARG A 416 2.77 16.51 5.72
N LEU A 417 3.99 16.61 6.27
CA LEU A 417 5.21 16.26 5.56
C LEU A 417 5.28 14.75 5.27
N ARG A 418 5.72 14.43 4.05
CA ARG A 418 5.80 13.06 3.50
C ARG A 418 7.10 12.81 2.73
N ASN A 419 7.89 13.84 2.39
CA ASN A 419 9.15 13.68 1.67
C ASN A 419 10.26 13.06 2.55
N PRO A 420 10.78 11.86 2.23
CA PRO A 420 11.87 11.23 2.99
C PRO A 420 13.13 12.08 3.14
N ARG A 421 13.42 12.96 2.16
CA ARG A 421 14.60 13.83 2.17
C ARG A 421 14.59 14.87 3.30
N VAL A 422 13.43 15.13 3.92
CA VAL A 422 13.33 16.09 5.03
C VAL A 422 13.57 15.46 6.41
N ARG A 423 13.85 14.15 6.48
CA ARG A 423 14.07 13.42 7.73
C ARG A 423 15.10 14.07 8.64
N ALA A 424 16.28 14.40 8.09
CA ALA A 424 17.38 15.01 8.86
C ALA A 424 17.01 16.39 9.41
N VAL A 425 16.19 17.14 8.67
CA VAL A 425 15.69 18.46 9.08
C VAL A 425 14.67 18.31 10.21
N LEU A 426 13.77 17.34 10.11
CA LEU A 426 12.74 17.05 11.11
C LEU A 426 13.29 16.51 12.43
N GLN A 427 14.43 15.79 12.40
CA GLN A 427 15.09 15.28 13.59
C GLN A 427 15.36 16.39 14.63
N LYS A 428 15.66 17.61 14.16
CA LYS A 428 15.92 18.77 15.03
C LYS A 428 14.72 19.17 15.90
N LEU A 429 13.50 18.88 15.46
CA LEU A 429 12.27 19.20 16.20
C LEU A 429 11.90 18.16 17.26
N LEU A 430 12.54 16.98 17.28
CA LEU A 430 12.27 15.96 18.29
C LEU A 430 12.66 16.41 19.71
N ALA A 431 13.63 17.32 19.82
CA ALA A 431 14.08 17.91 21.08
C ALA A 431 13.42 19.26 21.40
N HIS A 432 12.37 19.66 20.67
CA HIS A 432 11.76 20.98 20.83
C HIS A 432 11.18 21.16 22.27
N PRO A 433 11.33 22.34 22.90
CA PRO A 433 10.85 22.57 24.27
C PRO A 433 9.32 22.40 24.40
N ASN A 434 8.56 22.88 23.41
CA ASN A 434 7.11 22.67 23.35
C ASN A 434 6.76 21.20 23.00
N PRO A 435 6.07 20.44 23.89
CA PRO A 435 5.69 19.05 23.64
C PRO A 435 4.76 18.86 22.44
N GLN A 436 3.93 19.84 22.10
CA GLN A 436 3.03 19.74 20.94
C GLN A 436 3.80 19.73 19.62
N VAL A 437 4.90 20.51 19.54
CA VAL A 437 5.80 20.47 18.38
C VAL A 437 6.48 19.11 18.28
N ARG A 438 6.92 18.54 19.42
CA ARG A 438 7.51 17.19 19.45
C ARG A 438 6.54 16.13 18.95
N VAL A 439 5.26 16.18 19.34
CA VAL A 439 4.22 15.25 18.88
C VAL A 439 4.07 15.28 17.35
N GLN A 440 3.99 16.48 16.76
CA GLN A 440 3.90 16.59 15.30
C GLN A 440 5.19 16.13 14.61
N ALA A 441 6.35 16.46 15.19
CA ALA A 441 7.64 16.05 14.68
C ALA A 441 7.81 14.52 14.72
N VAL A 442 7.43 13.84 15.81
CA VAL A 442 7.48 12.37 15.91
C VAL A 442 6.64 11.71 14.82
N GLY A 443 5.38 12.14 14.65
CA GLY A 443 4.50 11.58 13.62
C GLY A 443 5.02 11.79 12.20
N ALA A 444 5.55 12.99 11.90
CA ALA A 444 6.15 13.29 10.61
C ALA A 444 7.46 12.52 10.40
N TYR A 445 8.34 12.50 11.39
CA TYR A 445 9.64 11.83 11.37
C TYR A 445 9.51 10.32 11.15
N ALA A 446 8.55 9.67 11.82
CA ALA A 446 8.23 8.27 11.61
C ALA A 446 7.76 7.99 10.17
N ARG A 447 6.85 8.82 9.65
CA ARG A 447 6.30 8.67 8.29
C ARG A 447 7.35 8.85 7.20
N VAL A 448 8.22 9.86 7.33
CA VAL A 448 9.26 10.13 6.33
C VAL A 448 10.50 9.23 6.53
N GLY A 449 10.69 8.72 7.74
CA GLY A 449 11.88 7.98 8.14
C GLY A 449 11.78 6.47 7.94
N GLY A 450 10.59 5.88 8.09
CA GLY A 450 10.36 4.45 7.93
C GLY A 450 11.12 3.59 8.96
N PRO A 451 11.39 2.30 8.65
CA PRO A 451 12.08 1.38 9.56
C PRO A 451 13.46 1.85 10.09
N PRO A 452 14.28 2.63 9.35
CA PRO A 452 15.55 3.12 9.87
C PRO A 452 15.45 3.98 11.14
N VAL A 453 14.32 4.65 11.41
CA VAL A 453 14.21 5.57 12.56
C VAL A 453 13.74 4.90 13.87
N LEU A 454 13.55 3.59 13.86
CA LEU A 454 12.97 2.86 14.99
C LEU A 454 13.83 2.94 16.24
N ARG A 455 15.16 2.85 16.10
CA ARG A 455 16.08 2.95 17.24
C ARG A 455 16.05 4.34 17.87
N GLU A 456 16.01 5.38 17.04
CA GLU A 456 15.92 6.76 17.50
C GLU A 456 14.58 7.04 18.19
N LEU A 457 13.47 6.50 17.68
CA LEU A 457 12.17 6.61 18.32
C LEU A 457 12.12 5.85 19.65
N GLU A 458 12.75 4.67 19.74
CA GLU A 458 12.85 3.93 21.00
C GLU A 458 13.70 4.69 22.02
N ASN A 459 14.84 5.26 21.61
CA ASN A 459 15.67 6.10 22.47
C ASN A 459 14.90 7.34 22.95
N LEU A 460 14.16 8.00 22.05
CA LEU A 460 13.33 9.15 22.40
C LEU A 460 12.25 8.77 23.42
N TYR A 461 11.66 7.57 23.30
CA TYR A 461 10.67 7.07 24.26
C TYR A 461 11.26 6.97 25.67
N GLN A 462 12.50 6.52 25.81
CA GLN A 462 13.18 6.40 27.10
C GLN A 462 13.58 7.75 27.70
N GLN A 463 13.74 8.78 26.87
CA GLN A 463 14.20 10.11 27.29
C GLN A 463 13.07 11.08 27.64
N THR A 464 11.80 10.69 27.47
CA THR A 464 10.65 11.58 27.67
C THR A 464 9.67 11.03 28.70
N ASP A 465 9.42 11.80 29.75
CA ASP A 465 8.36 11.50 30.72
C ASP A 465 6.98 12.01 30.27
N HIS A 466 6.92 12.83 29.22
CA HIS A 466 5.67 13.40 28.75
C HIS A 466 4.77 12.32 28.10
N GLU A 467 3.69 11.94 28.79
CA GLU A 467 2.76 10.86 28.40
C GLU A 467 2.28 10.96 26.95
N LEU A 468 1.88 12.17 26.51
CA LEU A 468 1.44 12.38 25.12
C LEU A 468 2.52 12.01 24.11
N VAL A 469 3.77 12.46 24.30
CA VAL A 469 4.90 12.16 23.41
C VAL A 469 5.17 10.65 23.41
N ARG A 470 5.19 9.99 24.58
CA ARG A 470 5.35 8.53 24.69
C ARG A 470 4.28 7.79 23.90
N SER A 471 3.01 8.15 24.07
CA SER A 471 1.90 7.50 23.36
C SER A 471 1.95 7.75 21.84
N THR A 472 2.39 8.93 21.40
CA THR A 472 2.60 9.26 19.98
C THR A 472 3.75 8.46 19.38
N ILE A 473 4.84 8.24 20.12
CA ILE A 473 5.94 7.38 19.66
C ILE A 473 5.43 5.96 19.41
N VAL A 474 4.63 5.39 20.32
CA VAL A 474 4.06 4.05 20.12
C VAL A 474 3.16 4.00 18.88
N THR A 475 2.30 5.01 18.68
CA THR A 475 1.51 5.12 17.44
C THR A 475 2.40 5.24 16.20
N ALA A 476 3.47 6.04 16.26
CA ALA A 476 4.43 6.20 15.17
C ALA A 476 5.15 4.89 14.83
N MET A 477 5.50 4.07 15.83
CA MET A 477 6.02 2.71 15.59
C MET A 477 5.00 1.84 14.84
N GLY A 478 3.71 1.95 15.19
CA GLY A 478 2.62 1.29 14.47
C GLY A 478 2.52 1.73 13.01
N VAL A 479 2.61 3.03 12.74
CA VAL A 479 2.57 3.61 11.37
C VAL A 479 3.74 3.13 10.51
N ILE A 480 4.91 2.85 11.10
CA ILE A 480 6.06 2.31 10.39
C ILE A 480 5.82 0.84 9.96
N SER A 481 4.91 0.12 10.63
CA SER A 481 4.47 -1.23 10.25
C SER A 481 5.63 -2.20 9.95
N HIS A 482 6.59 -2.31 10.87
CA HIS A 482 7.80 -3.13 10.67
C HIS A 482 7.99 -4.16 11.80
N GLN A 483 8.38 -5.39 11.44
CA GLN A 483 8.56 -6.51 12.38
C GLN A 483 9.56 -6.22 13.51
N GLY A 484 10.57 -5.37 13.25
CA GLY A 484 11.50 -4.91 14.28
C GLY A 484 10.85 -4.20 15.48
N ASN A 485 9.59 -3.78 15.36
CA ASN A 485 8.84 -3.13 16.44
C ASN A 485 8.21 -4.10 17.41
N LEU A 486 8.06 -5.37 17.03
CA LEU A 486 7.26 -6.34 17.76
C LEU A 486 7.71 -6.45 19.23
N THR A 487 9.00 -6.61 19.48
CA THR A 487 9.57 -6.70 20.84
C THR A 487 9.38 -5.41 21.64
N PHE A 488 9.47 -4.24 20.99
CA PHE A 488 9.20 -2.97 21.66
C PHE A 488 7.71 -2.85 22.03
N LEU A 489 6.81 -3.06 21.06
CA LEU A 489 5.36 -2.96 21.25
C LEU A 489 4.85 -3.97 22.27
N GLN A 490 5.36 -5.21 22.24
CA GLN A 490 5.06 -6.24 23.24
C GLN A 490 5.39 -5.77 24.65
N ARG A 491 6.57 -5.16 24.87
CA ARG A 491 6.92 -4.58 26.18
C ARG A 491 5.99 -3.43 26.58
N LYS A 492 5.45 -2.67 25.61
CA LYS A 492 4.51 -1.56 25.89
C LYS A 492 3.10 -2.02 26.25
N LEU A 493 2.76 -3.30 26.07
CA LEU A 493 1.50 -3.87 26.58
C LEU A 493 1.42 -3.89 28.11
N GLY A 494 2.56 -3.83 28.81
CA GLY A 494 2.66 -3.73 30.27
C GLY A 494 2.87 -2.31 30.80
N ASP A 495 2.61 -1.28 30.01
CA ASP A 495 2.82 0.11 30.42
C ASP A 495 1.78 0.56 31.46
N SER A 496 2.17 1.44 32.39
CA SER A 496 1.27 1.99 33.41
C SER A 496 0.20 2.93 32.82
N SER A 497 0.45 3.53 31.66
CA SER A 497 -0.54 4.35 30.97
C SER A 497 -1.43 3.48 30.09
N GLU A 498 -2.73 3.46 30.40
CA GLU A 498 -3.75 2.80 29.58
C GLU A 498 -3.77 3.33 28.14
N ARG A 499 -3.39 4.61 27.93
CA ARG A 499 -3.27 5.19 26.58
C ARG A 499 -2.12 4.55 25.81
N VAL A 500 -0.98 4.31 26.46
CA VAL A 500 0.17 3.64 25.86
C VAL A 500 -0.18 2.19 25.52
N VAL A 501 -0.86 1.47 26.43
CA VAL A 501 -1.33 0.09 26.20
C VAL A 501 -2.30 0.02 25.02
N ALA A 502 -3.32 0.90 24.99
CA ALA A 502 -4.29 0.93 23.89
C ALA A 502 -3.63 1.21 22.53
N ASN A 503 -2.67 2.15 22.49
CA ASN A 503 -1.92 2.46 21.27
C ASN A 503 -0.95 1.34 20.89
N ALA A 504 -0.40 0.59 21.85
CA ALA A 504 0.47 -0.55 21.58
C ALA A 504 -0.33 -1.70 20.92
N ILE A 505 -1.53 -1.99 21.42
CA ILE A 505 -2.44 -2.97 20.79
C ILE A 505 -2.76 -2.56 19.35
N GLU A 506 -3.12 -1.29 19.14
CA GLU A 506 -3.41 -0.77 17.79
C GLU A 506 -2.18 -0.80 16.88
N ALA A 507 -1.00 -0.48 17.41
CA ALA A 507 0.25 -0.56 16.66
C ALA A 507 0.62 -2.00 16.27
N LEU A 508 0.31 -2.99 17.12
CA LEU A 508 0.54 -4.41 16.83
C LEU A 508 -0.33 -4.92 15.67
N ASP A 509 -1.56 -4.41 15.52
CA ASP A 509 -2.43 -4.70 14.37
C ASP A 509 -1.72 -4.39 13.04
N ASN A 510 -1.00 -3.27 13.01
CA ASN A 510 -0.31 -2.77 11.82
C ASN A 510 1.02 -3.49 11.51
N VAL A 511 1.58 -4.26 12.45
CA VAL A 511 2.82 -5.02 12.25
C VAL A 511 2.53 -6.43 11.69
N ALA A 512 1.35 -6.98 12.00
CA ALA A 512 0.80 -8.25 11.54
C ALA A 512 1.66 -9.50 11.84
N GLY A 513 1.03 -10.58 12.32
CA GLY A 513 1.69 -11.85 12.61
C GLY A 513 0.79 -12.76 13.45
N LEU A 514 0.92 -14.08 13.31
CA LEU A 514 0.12 -15.01 14.10
C LEU A 514 0.43 -14.88 15.60
N GLU A 515 1.67 -14.51 15.96
CA GLU A 515 2.05 -14.23 17.36
C GLU A 515 1.29 -13.05 17.98
N VAL A 516 0.81 -12.09 17.20
CA VAL A 516 0.07 -10.92 17.71
C VAL A 516 -1.25 -11.35 18.34
N SER A 517 -1.87 -12.42 17.82
CA SER A 517 -3.12 -12.94 18.40
C SER A 517 -2.91 -13.38 19.84
N VAL A 518 -1.84 -14.14 20.11
CA VAL A 518 -1.47 -14.60 21.46
C VAL A 518 -1.14 -13.43 22.39
N MET A 519 -0.45 -12.40 21.89
CA MET A 519 -0.10 -11.22 22.68
C MET A 519 -1.33 -10.39 23.09
N VAL A 520 -2.31 -10.27 22.20
CA VAL A 520 -3.46 -9.38 22.38
C VAL A 520 -4.66 -10.08 23.02
N GLN A 521 -4.76 -11.42 22.94
CA GLN A 521 -5.86 -12.20 23.51
C GLN A 521 -6.15 -11.92 25.00
N PRO A 522 -5.16 -11.76 25.90
CA PRO A 522 -5.43 -11.44 27.30
C PRO A 522 -6.16 -10.11 27.51
N PHE A 523 -6.07 -9.18 26.54
CA PHE A 523 -6.64 -7.85 26.65
C PHE A 523 -8.13 -7.78 26.28
N THR A 524 -8.73 -8.86 25.73
CA THR A 524 -10.18 -8.91 25.47
C THR A 524 -11.02 -8.87 26.76
N GLY A 525 -10.42 -9.24 27.90
CA GLY A 525 -11.01 -9.16 29.24
C GLY A 525 -10.57 -7.95 30.08
N HIS A 526 -9.82 -7.00 29.53
CA HIS A 526 -9.24 -5.87 30.28
C HIS A 526 -10.29 -4.97 30.97
N ALA A 527 -10.00 -4.34 32.10
CA ALA A 527 -10.95 -3.47 32.81
C ALA A 527 -11.38 -2.24 31.97
N ASN A 528 -10.42 -1.62 31.28
CA ASN A 528 -10.69 -0.50 30.37
C ASN A 528 -11.41 -0.95 29.07
N PRO A 529 -12.60 -0.42 28.76
CA PRO A 529 -13.39 -0.80 27.58
C PRO A 529 -12.72 -0.48 26.24
N ARG A 530 -11.88 0.56 26.16
CA ARG A 530 -11.11 0.90 24.95
C ARG A 530 -10.05 -0.16 24.67
N ILE A 531 -9.33 -0.61 25.70
CA ILE A 531 -8.32 -1.66 25.57
C ILE A 531 -8.99 -2.97 25.11
N ARG A 532 -10.14 -3.34 25.71
CA ARG A 532 -10.93 -4.49 25.25
C ARG A 532 -11.35 -4.38 23.80
N ALA A 533 -11.92 -3.24 23.42
CA ALA A 533 -12.40 -2.99 22.06
C ALA A 533 -11.26 -3.07 21.04
N ASN A 534 -10.12 -2.41 21.31
CA ASN A 534 -8.93 -2.50 20.46
C ASN A 534 -8.45 -3.95 20.33
N ALA A 535 -8.37 -4.69 21.43
CA ALA A 535 -7.94 -6.08 21.42
C ALA A 535 -8.85 -6.96 20.54
N ILE A 536 -10.17 -6.80 20.68
CA ILE A 536 -11.13 -7.53 19.86
C ILE A 536 -11.01 -7.14 18.38
N VAL A 537 -10.80 -5.86 18.06
CA VAL A 537 -10.59 -5.40 16.68
C VAL A 537 -9.35 -6.03 16.06
N VAL A 538 -8.22 -6.09 16.78
CA VAL A 538 -7.00 -6.73 16.28
C VAL A 538 -7.22 -8.22 16.04
N LEU A 539 -7.83 -8.93 17.01
CA LEU A 539 -8.12 -10.36 16.86
C LEU A 539 -9.08 -10.62 15.71
N TRP A 540 -10.10 -9.79 15.55
CA TRP A 540 -11.00 -9.81 14.41
C TRP A 540 -10.23 -9.63 13.08
N ASN A 541 -9.35 -8.63 13.01
CA ASN A 541 -8.51 -8.36 11.84
C ASN A 541 -7.56 -9.52 11.51
N LEU A 542 -7.13 -10.29 12.52
CA LEU A 542 -6.32 -11.49 12.38
C LEU A 542 -7.14 -12.76 12.09
N GLY A 543 -8.46 -12.65 11.94
CA GLY A 543 -9.36 -13.75 11.56
C GLY A 543 -10.00 -14.51 12.74
N HIS A 544 -9.79 -14.09 13.99
CA HIS A 544 -10.40 -14.70 15.18
C HIS A 544 -11.84 -14.23 15.37
N LEU A 545 -12.73 -14.56 14.43
CA LEU A 545 -14.09 -14.02 14.38
C LEU A 545 -14.94 -14.41 15.60
N GLN A 546 -14.62 -15.50 16.30
CA GLN A 546 -15.29 -15.88 17.55
C GLN A 546 -15.23 -14.79 18.64
N GLU A 547 -14.22 -13.90 18.58
CA GLU A 547 -14.08 -12.79 19.52
C GLU A 547 -15.15 -11.69 19.31
N ALA A 548 -15.90 -11.71 18.21
CA ALA A 548 -17.07 -10.82 18.02
C ALA A 548 -18.16 -11.04 19.06
N ALA A 549 -18.28 -12.23 19.66
CA ALA A 549 -19.15 -12.43 20.82
C ALA A 549 -18.77 -11.52 22.00
N GLY A 550 -17.50 -11.10 22.09
CA GLY A 550 -17.05 -10.05 23.01
C GLY A 550 -17.68 -8.68 22.71
N LEU A 551 -17.83 -8.30 21.43
CA LEU A 551 -18.51 -7.06 21.04
C LEU A 551 -20.00 -7.10 21.38
N ALA A 552 -20.68 -8.23 21.15
CA ALA A 552 -22.09 -8.39 21.54
C ALA A 552 -22.27 -8.19 23.07
N ARG A 553 -21.40 -8.80 23.89
CA ARG A 553 -21.42 -8.60 25.35
C ARG A 553 -21.18 -7.14 25.76
N LEU A 554 -20.27 -6.45 25.09
CA LEU A 554 -20.01 -5.03 25.32
C LEU A 554 -21.21 -4.15 24.93
N LEU A 555 -21.89 -4.45 23.82
CA LEU A 555 -23.13 -3.76 23.41
C LEU A 555 -24.26 -3.94 24.41
N SER A 556 -24.32 -5.09 25.10
CA SER A 556 -25.32 -5.37 26.12
C SER A 556 -24.90 -4.97 27.55
N ALA A 557 -23.75 -4.29 27.72
CA ALA A 557 -23.31 -3.85 29.04
C ALA A 557 -24.24 -2.77 29.61
N ARG A 558 -24.39 -2.76 30.94
CA ARG A 558 -25.31 -1.83 31.64
C ARG A 558 -24.80 -0.39 31.67
N ASP A 559 -23.48 -0.20 31.64
CA ASP A 559 -22.85 1.11 31.60
C ASP A 559 -22.70 1.60 30.15
N GLU A 560 -22.75 2.91 29.93
CA GLU A 560 -22.67 3.49 28.59
C GLU A 560 -21.30 3.31 27.92
N ALA A 561 -20.23 3.10 28.70
CA ALA A 561 -18.87 2.99 28.18
C ALA A 561 -18.67 1.69 27.37
N GLY A 562 -19.30 0.59 27.78
CA GLY A 562 -19.30 -0.68 27.05
C GLY A 562 -19.86 -0.56 25.63
N PRO A 563 -21.15 -0.19 25.45
CA PRO A 563 -21.75 -0.10 24.12
C PRO A 563 -21.09 0.97 23.26
N ARG A 564 -20.65 2.09 23.85
CA ARG A 564 -19.89 3.12 23.13
C ARG A 564 -18.59 2.57 22.55
N ALA A 565 -17.81 1.81 23.32
CA ALA A 565 -16.57 1.20 22.85
C ALA A 565 -16.83 0.14 21.77
N ALA A 566 -17.89 -0.66 21.91
CA ALA A 566 -18.26 -1.65 20.91
C ALA A 566 -18.75 -1.04 19.60
N LEU A 567 -19.60 0.01 19.65
CA LEU A 567 -20.02 0.73 18.45
C LEU A 567 -18.85 1.41 17.75
N TYR A 568 -17.88 1.96 18.51
CA TYR A 568 -16.64 2.47 17.93
C TYR A 568 -15.80 1.38 17.24
N ALA A 569 -15.64 0.23 17.89
CA ALA A 569 -14.96 -0.93 17.31
C ALA A 569 -15.65 -1.39 16.02
N LEU A 570 -16.98 -1.54 16.04
CA LEU A 570 -17.77 -1.95 14.88
C LEU A 570 -17.70 -0.94 13.74
N GLY A 571 -17.79 0.36 14.04
CA GLY A 571 -17.60 1.39 13.04
C GLY A 571 -16.18 1.41 12.47
N THR A 572 -15.17 0.97 13.23
CA THR A 572 -13.79 0.81 12.74
C THR A 572 -13.65 -0.42 11.84
N ILE A 573 -14.22 -1.55 12.26
CA ILE A 573 -14.32 -2.78 11.45
C ILE A 573 -15.02 -2.48 10.12
N ALA A 574 -16.16 -1.79 10.16
CA ALA A 574 -16.96 -1.46 8.98
C ALA A 574 -16.25 -0.49 8.01
N ARG A 575 -15.44 0.45 8.53
CA ARG A 575 -14.68 1.41 7.70
C ARG A 575 -13.40 0.82 7.10
N ASN A 576 -12.80 -0.17 7.75
CA ASN A 576 -11.49 -0.69 7.38
C ASN A 576 -11.53 -2.00 6.58
N LEU A 577 -12.69 -2.65 6.45
CA LEU A 577 -12.82 -3.92 5.76
C LEU A 577 -13.98 -3.87 4.75
N SER A 578 -13.69 -4.16 3.49
CA SER A 578 -14.74 -4.62 2.58
C SER A 578 -15.25 -5.98 3.07
N TRP A 579 -16.53 -6.31 2.89
CA TRP A 579 -17.06 -7.64 3.24
C TRP A 579 -16.23 -8.79 2.62
N ARG A 580 -15.66 -8.55 1.43
CA ARG A 580 -14.69 -9.46 0.78
C ARG A 580 -13.37 -9.65 1.54
N GLU A 581 -12.89 -8.63 2.26
CA GLU A 581 -11.71 -8.74 3.12
C GLU A 581 -11.99 -9.58 4.38
N ILE A 582 -13.19 -9.42 4.95
CA ILE A 582 -13.67 -10.20 6.10
C ILE A 582 -13.77 -11.68 5.69
N GLU A 583 -14.32 -11.96 4.51
CA GLU A 583 -14.43 -13.31 3.92
C GLU A 583 -13.04 -13.94 3.64
N LYS A 584 -12.09 -13.20 3.06
CA LYS A 584 -10.71 -13.67 2.81
C LYS A 584 -9.97 -14.01 4.10
N ARG A 585 -10.20 -13.27 5.19
CA ARG A 585 -9.55 -13.49 6.49
C ARG A 585 -10.19 -14.64 7.29
N ALA A 586 -11.51 -14.83 7.15
CA ALA A 586 -12.22 -15.99 7.69
C ALA A 586 -11.72 -17.32 7.10
N LEU A 587 -11.42 -17.34 5.80
CA LEU A 587 -10.82 -18.49 5.09
C LEU A 587 -9.43 -18.87 5.61
N LEU A 588 -8.64 -17.89 6.05
CA LEU A 588 -7.32 -18.11 6.65
C LEU A 588 -7.44 -18.74 8.05
N HIS A 589 -8.46 -18.36 8.81
CA HIS A 589 -8.76 -18.92 10.14
C HIS A 589 -9.24 -20.38 10.06
N SER A 590 -10.12 -20.72 9.11
CA SER A 590 -10.58 -22.11 8.96
C SER A 590 -9.44 -23.06 8.56
N ALA A 591 -8.49 -22.60 7.72
CA ALA A 591 -7.32 -23.39 7.32
C ALA A 591 -6.28 -23.59 8.44
N LEU A 592 -6.24 -22.70 9.43
CA LEU A 592 -5.34 -22.79 10.59
C LEU A 592 -5.97 -23.54 11.78
N ALA A 593 -7.29 -23.43 11.96
CA ALA A 593 -8.02 -24.11 13.04
C ALA A 593 -7.88 -25.64 12.97
N ASP A 594 -7.80 -26.22 11.76
CA ASP A 594 -7.61 -27.66 11.57
C ASP A 594 -6.18 -28.13 11.91
N ARG A 595 -5.16 -27.25 11.76
CA ARG A 595 -3.77 -27.57 12.16
C ARG A 595 -3.53 -27.42 13.67
N VAL A 596 -4.26 -26.53 14.34
CA VAL A 596 -4.16 -26.34 15.80
C VAL A 596 -4.89 -27.45 16.56
N LYS A 597 -6.03 -27.95 16.04
CA LYS A 597 -6.73 -29.13 16.60
C LYS A 597 -5.92 -30.43 16.52
N ALA A 598 -4.91 -30.49 15.66
CA ALA A 598 -4.01 -31.63 15.52
C ALA A 598 -2.85 -31.64 16.54
N LEU A 599 -2.72 -30.60 17.36
CA LEU A 599 -1.77 -30.56 18.48
C LEU A 599 -2.41 -31.19 19.73
N PRO A 600 -1.69 -32.05 20.48
CA PRO A 600 -2.24 -32.67 21.68
C PRO A 600 -2.57 -31.62 22.75
N PRO A 601 -3.61 -31.82 23.58
CA PRO A 601 -3.99 -30.87 24.61
C PRO A 601 -2.87 -30.72 25.64
N PRO A 602 -2.70 -29.51 26.24
CA PRO A 602 -1.74 -29.32 27.31
C PRO A 602 -2.17 -30.19 28.49
N LYS A 603 -1.23 -30.96 29.05
CA LYS A 603 -1.48 -31.74 30.27
C LYS A 603 -1.86 -30.79 31.40
N ASP A 604 -2.95 -31.12 32.08
CA ASP A 604 -3.45 -30.47 33.28
C ASP A 604 -2.34 -30.41 34.34
N ASP A 605 -1.69 -29.25 34.47
CA ASP A 605 -0.95 -28.84 35.67
C ASP A 605 -0.42 -27.40 35.49
N LEU A 606 -1.32 -26.43 35.30
CA LEU A 606 -0.95 -25.01 35.32
C LEU A 606 -2.01 -24.16 36.03
N ASN A 607 -2.27 -24.51 37.29
CA ASN A 607 -2.44 -23.48 38.30
C ASN A 607 -1.03 -23.07 38.74
N VAL A 608 -0.62 -21.81 38.52
CA VAL A 608 0.23 -20.99 39.41
C VAL A 608 0.62 -19.67 38.71
N THR A 609 0.14 -18.59 39.32
CA THR A 609 0.82 -17.33 39.68
C THR A 609 1.99 -16.80 38.83
N ILE A 610 1.79 -15.56 38.40
CA ILE A 610 2.72 -14.63 37.75
C ILE A 610 4.12 -14.66 38.39
N GLY A 611 5.11 -15.06 37.60
CA GLY A 611 6.53 -15.01 37.96
C GLY A 611 7.41 -15.54 36.83
N PHE A 612 7.62 -14.74 35.77
CA PHE A 612 8.54 -15.13 34.69
C PHE A 612 9.96 -14.65 35.01
N VAL A 613 10.74 -15.54 35.61
CA VAL A 613 12.21 -15.54 35.53
C VAL A 613 12.57 -15.84 34.07
N PRO A 614 13.49 -15.10 33.42
CA PRO A 614 13.88 -15.41 32.05
C PRO A 614 14.40 -16.85 32.00
N PRO A 615 14.02 -17.66 30.99
CA PRO A 615 14.56 -19.00 30.89
C PRO A 615 16.08 -18.87 30.74
N LYS A 616 16.81 -19.48 31.68
CA LYS A 616 18.20 -19.83 31.47
C LYS A 616 18.27 -20.62 30.17
N LEU A 617 19.12 -20.16 29.26
CA LEU A 617 19.56 -20.93 28.10
C LEU A 617 20.15 -22.25 28.58
N GLU A 618 19.41 -23.34 28.40
CA GLU A 618 19.83 -24.76 28.36
C GLU A 618 18.50 -25.56 28.26
N ALA A 619 18.21 -26.36 27.25
CA ALA A 619 19.06 -27.14 26.36
C ALA A 619 19.09 -26.60 24.92
N ARG A 620 20.30 -26.55 24.37
CA ARG A 620 20.54 -26.38 22.93
C ARG A 620 19.98 -27.60 22.20
N ASP A 621 19.32 -27.35 21.08
CA ASP A 621 19.00 -28.39 20.10
C ASP A 621 20.34 -29.04 19.67
N GLU A 622 20.57 -30.30 20.05
CA GLU A 622 21.84 -31.00 19.82
C GLU A 622 22.20 -31.06 18.32
N THR A 623 21.22 -30.90 17.44
CA THR A 623 21.42 -30.81 15.98
C THR A 623 22.00 -29.46 15.54
N ALA A 624 21.65 -28.35 16.19
CA ALA A 624 22.13 -27.01 15.84
C ALA A 624 23.60 -26.78 16.24
N ASP A 625 24.05 -27.41 17.33
CA ASP A 625 25.45 -27.34 17.79
C ASP A 625 26.40 -28.15 16.89
N ALA A 626 25.96 -29.31 16.38
CA ALA A 626 26.73 -30.11 15.44
C ALA A 626 26.95 -29.38 14.10
N GLU A 627 25.93 -28.66 13.63
CA GLU A 627 25.99 -27.87 12.40
C GLU A 627 26.92 -26.66 12.51
N LEU A 628 26.97 -25.99 13.66
CA LEU A 628 27.87 -24.85 13.88
C LEU A 628 29.35 -25.28 13.90
N VAL A 629 29.65 -26.44 14.48
CA VAL A 629 31.00 -27.03 14.53
C VAL A 629 31.50 -27.45 13.14
N LEU A 630 30.59 -27.92 12.29
CA LEU A 630 30.86 -28.23 10.87
C LEU A 630 31.30 -26.99 10.06
N VAL A 631 30.74 -25.83 10.38
CA VAL A 631 31.05 -24.56 9.71
C VAL A 631 32.40 -24.01 10.11
N GLU A 632 32.74 -24.12 11.39
CA GLU A 632 34.06 -23.72 11.90
C GLU A 632 35.18 -24.57 11.28
N ALA A 633 34.94 -25.87 11.09
CA ALA A 633 35.86 -26.76 10.39
C ALA A 633 36.08 -26.35 8.92
N LEU A 634 34.99 -26.08 8.19
CA LEU A 634 35.05 -25.66 6.78
C LEU A 634 35.74 -24.30 6.60
N ARG A 635 35.47 -23.36 7.52
CA ARG A 635 36.13 -22.05 7.54
C ARG A 635 37.63 -22.18 7.82
N ALA A 636 38.03 -23.05 8.76
CA ALA A 636 39.44 -23.33 9.04
C ALA A 636 40.15 -23.96 7.82
N MET A 637 39.48 -24.82 7.05
CA MET A 637 40.02 -25.36 5.79
C MET A 637 40.24 -24.28 4.73
N THR A 638 39.31 -23.32 4.59
CA THR A 638 39.48 -22.20 3.64
C THR A 638 40.59 -21.23 4.04
N GLU A 639 40.85 -21.09 5.34
CA GLU A 639 41.94 -20.28 5.87
C GLU A 639 43.28 -21.06 5.93
N MET A 640 43.37 -22.24 5.28
CA MET A 640 44.55 -23.12 5.22
C MET A 640 45.06 -23.59 6.61
N ARG A 641 44.18 -23.66 7.60
CA ARG A 641 44.47 -24.17 8.95
C ARG A 641 43.95 -25.60 9.12
N GLU A 642 44.57 -26.53 8.40
CA GLU A 642 44.11 -27.93 8.31
C GLU A 642 44.10 -28.64 9.67
N ASP A 643 45.04 -28.32 10.56
CA ASP A 643 45.14 -28.91 11.90
C ASP A 643 43.93 -28.54 12.76
N VAL A 644 43.49 -27.29 12.66
CA VAL A 644 42.30 -26.78 13.35
C VAL A 644 41.04 -27.41 12.78
N ALA A 645 40.94 -27.53 11.46
CA ALA A 645 39.81 -28.21 10.82
C ALA A 645 39.73 -29.69 11.23
N ARG A 646 40.86 -30.40 11.26
CA ARG A 646 40.92 -31.81 11.66
C ARG A 646 40.55 -31.99 13.12
N GLU A 647 41.04 -31.14 14.01
CA GLU A 647 40.70 -31.20 15.42
C GLU A 647 39.21 -30.89 15.68
N THR A 648 38.65 -29.89 14.98
CA THR A 648 37.24 -29.52 15.11
C THR A 648 36.30 -30.63 14.62
N VAL A 649 36.60 -31.27 13.49
CA VAL A 649 35.80 -32.39 12.99
C VAL A 649 35.97 -33.64 13.87
N LYS A 650 37.14 -33.82 14.50
CA LYS A 650 37.36 -34.95 15.43
C LYS A 650 36.52 -34.79 16.70
N ARG A 651 36.45 -33.60 17.29
CA ARG A 651 35.55 -33.34 18.44
C ARG A 651 34.08 -33.55 18.09
N LEU A 652 33.70 -33.27 16.85
CA LEU A 652 32.35 -33.53 16.36
C LEU A 652 32.08 -35.04 16.28
N LEU A 653 33.04 -35.84 15.82
CA LEU A 653 32.94 -37.31 15.80
C LEU A 653 32.94 -37.95 17.19
N GLU A 654 33.61 -37.35 18.16
CA GLU A 654 33.58 -37.79 19.56
C GLU A 654 32.22 -37.53 20.22
N ARG A 655 31.52 -36.47 19.79
CA ARG A 655 30.17 -36.12 20.27
C ARG A 655 29.04 -36.83 19.52
N ASP A 656 29.16 -36.95 18.20
CA ASP A 656 28.24 -37.68 17.34
C ASP A 656 29.04 -38.65 16.44
N PRO A 657 29.30 -39.87 16.95
CA PRO A 657 30.05 -40.90 16.23
C PRO A 657 29.31 -41.45 15.01
N THR A 658 28.07 -41.04 14.76
CA THR A 658 27.27 -41.50 13.61
C THR A 658 27.17 -40.47 12.50
N SER A 659 27.70 -39.26 12.70
CA SER A 659 27.57 -38.14 11.76
C SER A 659 28.21 -38.45 10.39
N PRO A 660 27.42 -38.61 9.32
CA PRO A 660 27.96 -38.92 7.99
C PRO A 660 28.75 -37.72 7.41
N HIS A 661 28.40 -36.49 7.81
CA HIS A 661 29.07 -35.26 7.40
C HIS A 661 30.47 -35.13 8.01
N ALA A 662 30.61 -35.45 9.31
CA ALA A 662 31.89 -35.42 9.99
C ALA A 662 32.82 -36.55 9.54
N HIS A 663 32.28 -37.75 9.26
CA HIS A 663 33.05 -38.85 8.67
C HIS A 663 33.58 -38.51 7.27
N PHE A 664 32.75 -37.87 6.44
CA PHE A 664 33.15 -37.41 5.10
C PHE A 664 34.27 -36.35 5.16
N LEU A 665 34.15 -35.35 6.04
CA LEU A 665 35.19 -34.33 6.22
C LEU A 665 36.46 -34.90 6.86
N MET A 666 36.35 -35.83 7.82
CA MET A 666 37.51 -36.47 8.44
C MET A 666 38.25 -37.38 7.46
N ALA A 667 37.54 -38.13 6.61
CA ALA A 667 38.14 -38.94 5.54
C ALA A 667 38.91 -38.08 4.52
N ARG A 668 38.38 -36.88 4.20
CA ARG A 668 39.04 -35.89 3.33
C ARG A 668 40.26 -35.25 3.99
N LEU A 669 40.18 -34.98 5.29
CA LEU A 669 41.28 -34.39 6.07
C LEU A 669 42.37 -35.41 6.44
N SER A 670 42.08 -36.72 6.44
CA SER A 670 42.98 -37.77 6.96
C SER A 670 43.69 -38.64 5.91
N ALA A 671 43.29 -38.64 4.64
CA ALA A 671 43.81 -39.60 3.66
C ALA A 671 44.37 -38.95 2.38
N GLY A 672 45.69 -39.06 2.22
CA GLY A 672 46.35 -39.09 0.91
C GLY A 672 46.05 -40.42 0.20
N GLN A 673 44.85 -40.56 -0.36
CA GLN A 673 44.47 -41.30 -1.57
C GLN A 673 42.93 -41.37 -1.65
N PRO A 674 42.32 -41.12 -2.82
CA PRO A 674 40.88 -41.00 -2.94
C PRO A 674 40.24 -42.39 -3.06
N GLN A 675 39.68 -42.91 -1.97
CA GLN A 675 38.66 -43.96 -2.09
C GLN A 675 37.30 -43.34 -2.43
N ARG A 676 36.54 -44.06 -3.26
CA ARG A 676 35.19 -43.72 -3.72
C ARG A 676 34.26 -43.44 -2.54
N HIS A 677 34.02 -42.17 -2.27
CA HIS A 677 32.85 -41.74 -1.53
C HIS A 677 32.17 -40.66 -2.36
N ASP A 678 31.05 -41.03 -2.97
CA ASP A 678 30.10 -40.04 -3.49
C ASP A 678 29.69 -39.11 -2.33
N PRO A 679 29.49 -37.80 -2.57
CA PRO A 679 28.91 -36.93 -1.55
C PRO A 679 27.56 -37.51 -1.12
N PRO A 680 27.27 -37.65 0.19
CA PRO A 680 25.98 -38.15 0.66
C PRO A 680 24.85 -37.37 -0.02
N ALA A 681 23.76 -38.04 -0.39
CA ALA A 681 22.63 -37.42 -1.10
C ALA A 681 22.07 -36.18 -0.35
N GLU A 682 22.22 -36.15 0.97
CA GLU A 682 21.83 -35.04 1.86
C GLU A 682 22.70 -33.78 1.68
N VAL A 683 23.95 -33.90 1.20
CA VAL A 683 24.80 -32.77 0.81
C VAL A 683 24.39 -32.21 -0.55
N ALA A 684 23.76 -33.03 -1.41
CA ALA A 684 23.17 -32.58 -2.66
C ALA A 684 21.81 -31.87 -2.46
N ASP A 685 21.18 -32.04 -1.29
CA ASP A 685 19.99 -31.29 -0.89
C ASP A 685 20.39 -29.88 -0.40
N LYS A 686 20.05 -28.90 -1.23
CA LYS A 686 20.63 -27.55 -1.37
C LYS A 686 20.45 -26.58 -0.17
N GLY A 687 20.12 -27.03 1.04
CA GLY A 687 19.71 -26.14 2.12
C GLY A 687 20.86 -25.54 2.96
N LYS A 688 21.81 -26.38 3.38
CA LYS A 688 22.58 -26.05 4.60
C LYS A 688 23.79 -25.13 4.37
N PHE A 689 24.48 -25.22 3.23
CA PHE A 689 25.60 -24.32 2.94
C PHE A 689 25.16 -22.87 2.69
N LEU A 690 23.93 -22.69 2.16
CA LEU A 690 23.35 -21.40 1.79
C LEU A 690 22.66 -20.68 2.97
N TYR A 691 22.19 -21.43 3.97
CA TYR A 691 21.60 -20.86 5.19
C TYR A 691 22.59 -19.97 5.95
N LEU A 692 23.87 -20.38 6.00
CA LEU A 692 24.94 -19.67 6.71
C LEU A 692 25.36 -18.36 6.04
N LEU A 693 25.30 -18.30 4.70
CA LEU A 693 25.53 -17.08 3.92
C LEU A 693 24.30 -16.14 3.95
N CYS A 694 23.10 -16.70 4.07
CA CYS A 694 21.87 -15.92 4.27
C CYS A 694 21.82 -15.22 5.63
N GLU A 695 22.43 -15.78 6.68
CA GLU A 695 22.51 -15.11 8.01
C GLU A 695 23.33 -13.81 7.96
N GLN A 696 24.41 -13.74 7.18
CA GLN A 696 25.15 -12.47 7.01
C GLN A 696 24.38 -11.44 6.17
N LEU A 697 23.66 -11.90 5.13
CA LEU A 697 22.75 -11.05 4.36
C LEU A 697 21.54 -10.57 5.17
N LYS A 698 21.08 -11.32 6.18
CA LYS A 698 20.02 -10.86 7.10
C LYS A 698 20.50 -9.69 7.96
N GLY A 699 21.77 -9.65 8.35
CA GLY A 699 22.39 -8.51 9.04
C GLY A 699 22.44 -7.23 8.19
N ALA A 700 22.83 -7.35 6.91
CA ALA A 700 22.84 -6.23 5.96
C ALA A 700 21.43 -5.81 5.52
N LYS A 701 20.49 -6.76 5.40
CA LYS A 701 19.08 -6.48 5.10
C LYS A 701 18.37 -5.79 6.27
N ALA A 702 18.82 -6.03 7.50
CA ALA A 702 18.31 -5.35 8.69
C ALA A 702 18.79 -3.90 8.85
N SER A 703 19.88 -3.49 8.18
CA SER A 703 20.37 -2.09 8.22
C SER A 703 19.69 -1.18 7.19
N GLY A 704 19.07 -1.75 6.15
CA GLY A 704 18.36 -0.99 5.10
C GLY A 704 19.28 -0.17 4.20
N ASP A 705 20.60 -0.31 4.33
CA ASP A 705 21.59 0.36 3.49
C ASP A 705 21.89 -0.48 2.25
N VAL A 706 21.47 0.05 1.09
CA VAL A 706 21.62 -0.59 -0.21
C VAL A 706 23.10 -0.76 -0.58
N GLU A 707 23.98 0.17 -0.19
CA GLU A 707 25.41 0.10 -0.48
C GLU A 707 26.07 -1.06 0.29
N SER A 708 25.73 -1.22 1.57
CA SER A 708 26.16 -2.37 2.39
C SER A 708 25.58 -3.70 1.91
N VAL A 709 24.31 -3.73 1.45
CA VAL A 709 23.69 -4.94 0.89
C VAL A 709 24.33 -5.34 -0.43
N LEU A 710 24.63 -4.37 -1.32
CA LEU A 710 25.31 -4.62 -2.59
C LEU A 710 26.79 -4.99 -2.38
N SER A 711 27.50 -4.32 -1.47
CA SER A 711 28.90 -4.63 -1.14
C SER A 711 29.07 -6.03 -0.51
N GLY A 712 28.19 -6.37 0.45
CA GLY A 712 28.14 -7.72 1.03
C GLY A 712 27.74 -8.78 -0.01
N TYR A 713 26.82 -8.45 -0.90
CA TYR A 713 26.44 -9.29 -2.03
C TYR A 713 27.60 -9.56 -3.00
N PHE A 714 28.33 -8.52 -3.45
CA PHE A 714 29.46 -8.69 -4.36
C PHE A 714 30.62 -9.45 -3.71
N SER A 715 30.88 -9.21 -2.41
CA SER A 715 31.91 -9.98 -1.67
C SER A 715 31.56 -11.48 -1.57
N ILE A 716 30.29 -11.79 -1.29
CA ILE A 716 29.78 -13.17 -1.24
C ILE A 716 29.81 -13.82 -2.63
N PHE A 717 29.45 -13.07 -3.67
CA PHE A 717 29.45 -13.54 -5.03
C PHE A 717 30.86 -13.86 -5.54
N SER A 718 31.84 -12.98 -5.28
CA SER A 718 33.25 -13.21 -5.61
C SER A 718 33.80 -14.45 -4.90
N LEU A 719 33.54 -14.62 -3.60
CA LEU A 719 33.95 -15.80 -2.84
C LEU A 719 33.32 -17.09 -3.39
N HIS A 720 32.06 -17.04 -3.78
CA HIS A 720 31.35 -18.17 -4.37
C HIS A 720 31.94 -18.57 -5.72
N LEU A 721 32.30 -17.60 -6.58
CA LEU A 721 32.95 -17.86 -7.86
C LEU A 721 34.35 -18.45 -7.68
N GLU A 722 35.14 -17.99 -6.70
CA GLU A 722 36.45 -18.56 -6.39
C GLU A 722 36.35 -20.03 -5.95
N ILE A 723 35.36 -20.36 -5.12
CA ILE A 723 35.09 -21.74 -4.70
C ILE A 723 34.71 -22.59 -5.91
N LEU A 724 33.78 -22.13 -6.75
CA LEU A 724 33.37 -22.84 -7.96
C LEU A 724 34.53 -23.04 -8.95
N ALA A 725 35.42 -22.05 -9.10
CA ALA A 725 36.61 -22.17 -9.94
C ALA A 725 37.55 -23.30 -9.46
N ARG A 726 37.71 -23.48 -8.15
CA ARG A 726 38.48 -24.61 -7.59
C ARG A 726 37.85 -25.97 -7.85
N PHE A 727 36.51 -26.04 -7.82
CA PHE A 727 35.76 -27.24 -8.20
C PHE A 727 35.90 -27.55 -9.70
N VAL A 728 35.88 -26.55 -10.59
CA VAL A 728 36.14 -26.73 -12.03
C VAL A 728 37.52 -27.37 -12.25
N GLU A 729 38.55 -26.87 -11.57
CA GLU A 729 39.92 -27.38 -11.70
C GLU A 729 40.04 -28.83 -11.21
N HIS A 730 39.35 -29.19 -10.12
CA HIS A 730 39.26 -30.58 -9.67
C HIS A 730 38.51 -31.47 -10.66
N GLY A 731 37.41 -31.00 -11.25
CA GLY A 731 36.69 -31.71 -12.31
C GLY A 731 37.60 -32.02 -13.51
N ARG A 732 38.48 -31.09 -13.89
CA ARG A 732 39.49 -31.32 -14.95
C ARG A 732 40.52 -32.37 -14.56
N GLN A 733 40.95 -32.42 -13.29
CA GLN A 733 41.85 -33.46 -12.81
C GLN A 733 41.21 -34.86 -12.84
N PHE A 734 39.91 -34.98 -12.54
CA PHE A 734 39.17 -36.23 -12.72
C PHE A 734 39.09 -36.65 -14.19
N LEU A 735 38.79 -35.71 -15.11
CA LEU A 735 38.81 -35.99 -16.56
C LEU A 735 40.19 -36.42 -17.06
N GLY A 736 41.27 -35.77 -16.60
CA GLY A 736 42.65 -36.11 -16.96
C GLY A 736 43.07 -37.51 -16.49
N LYS A 737 42.41 -38.04 -15.45
CA LYS A 737 42.59 -39.42 -14.95
C LYS A 737 41.59 -40.43 -15.57
N GLY A 738 40.78 -39.99 -16.54
CA GLY A 738 39.77 -40.82 -17.21
C GLY A 738 38.46 -41.02 -16.43
N ASP A 739 38.28 -40.35 -15.28
CA ASP A 739 37.08 -40.48 -14.45
C ASP A 739 36.00 -39.48 -14.86
N GLN A 740 35.23 -39.90 -15.87
CA GLN A 740 34.10 -39.16 -16.43
C GLN A 740 32.93 -39.01 -15.42
N GLY A 741 32.79 -39.95 -14.47
CA GLY A 741 31.69 -39.97 -13.50
C GLY A 741 31.86 -38.91 -12.42
N GLY A 742 33.05 -38.87 -11.80
CA GLY A 742 33.42 -37.85 -10.81
C GLY A 742 33.42 -36.44 -11.40
N ALA A 743 33.93 -36.28 -12.63
CA ALA A 743 33.88 -35.02 -13.36
C ALA A 743 32.44 -34.57 -13.67
N GLY A 744 31.56 -35.50 -14.06
CA GLY A 744 30.16 -35.22 -14.32
C GLY A 744 29.37 -34.80 -13.07
N ALA A 745 29.68 -35.38 -11.91
CA ALA A 745 29.07 -34.99 -10.63
C ALA A 745 29.49 -33.57 -10.22
N ILE A 746 30.78 -33.24 -10.35
CA ILE A 746 31.30 -31.89 -10.11
C ILE A 746 30.68 -30.87 -11.08
N ALA A 747 30.56 -31.22 -12.37
CA ALA A 747 29.93 -30.35 -13.36
C ALA A 747 28.46 -30.05 -13.04
N ARG A 748 27.68 -31.08 -12.62
CA ARG A 748 26.29 -30.88 -12.19
C ARG A 748 26.18 -30.00 -10.96
N PHE A 749 27.09 -30.17 -9.99
CA PHE A 749 27.17 -29.32 -8.82
C PHE A 749 27.42 -27.86 -9.22
N ILE A 750 28.44 -27.58 -10.05
CA ILE A 750 28.76 -26.22 -10.51
C ILE A 750 27.59 -25.58 -11.26
N VAL A 751 26.95 -26.30 -12.19
CA VAL A 751 25.78 -25.81 -12.94
C VAL A 751 24.63 -25.46 -12.00
N SER A 752 24.43 -26.25 -10.94
CA SER A 752 23.38 -25.99 -9.95
C SER A 752 23.63 -24.73 -9.10
N GLN A 753 24.90 -24.38 -8.87
CA GLN A 753 25.29 -23.20 -8.11
C GLN A 753 25.28 -21.93 -8.97
N LEU A 754 25.61 -22.04 -10.27
CA LEU A 754 25.49 -20.94 -11.24
C LEU A 754 24.03 -20.49 -11.43
N GLN A 755 23.08 -21.43 -11.50
CA GLN A 755 21.64 -21.11 -11.56
C GLN A 755 21.14 -20.36 -10.33
N TRP A 756 21.64 -20.70 -9.13
CA TRP A 756 21.27 -20.03 -7.90
C TRP A 756 21.80 -18.59 -7.86
N THR A 757 23.04 -18.41 -8.33
CA THR A 757 23.66 -17.09 -8.43
C THR A 757 22.86 -16.18 -9.37
N GLU A 758 22.40 -16.71 -10.50
CA GLU A 758 21.54 -16.00 -11.45
C GLU A 758 20.19 -15.59 -10.81
N ASP A 759 19.60 -16.45 -9.98
CA ASP A 759 18.38 -16.15 -9.24
C ASP A 759 18.57 -15.09 -8.14
N LEU A 760 19.76 -15.03 -7.50
CA LEU A 760 20.09 -14.01 -6.51
C LEU A 760 20.29 -12.62 -7.16
N HIS A 761 20.98 -12.56 -8.31
CA HIS A 761 21.07 -11.35 -9.16
C HIS A 761 19.68 -10.84 -9.52
N ARG A 762 18.80 -11.76 -9.94
CA ARG A 762 17.43 -11.44 -10.37
C ARG A 762 16.58 -10.92 -9.21
N ARG A 763 16.74 -11.48 -8.00
CA ARG A 763 16.02 -11.05 -6.80
C ARG A 763 16.46 -9.68 -6.31
N LEU A 764 17.76 -9.38 -6.30
CA LEU A 764 18.26 -8.05 -5.89
C LEU A 764 17.89 -6.96 -6.90
N GLY A 765 17.96 -7.25 -8.21
CA GLY A 765 17.44 -6.35 -9.26
C GLY A 765 15.91 -6.14 -9.17
N MET A 766 15.16 -7.18 -8.79
CA MET A 766 13.72 -7.08 -8.54
C MET A 766 13.36 -6.26 -7.29
N VAL A 767 14.21 -6.22 -6.27
CA VAL A 767 13.93 -5.44 -5.04
C VAL A 767 13.86 -3.94 -5.31
N HIS A 768 14.70 -3.38 -6.19
CA HIS A 768 14.60 -1.96 -6.60
C HIS A 768 13.45 -1.71 -7.57
N LEU A 769 13.17 -2.65 -8.47
CA LEU A 769 12.07 -2.54 -9.43
C LEU A 769 10.68 -2.66 -8.78
N ALA A 770 10.55 -3.43 -7.69
CA ALA A 770 9.29 -3.60 -6.97
C ALA A 770 8.85 -2.36 -6.17
N GLN A 771 9.77 -1.44 -5.86
CA GLN A 771 9.48 -0.22 -5.08
C GLN A 771 9.06 0.99 -5.94
N LYS A 772 8.93 0.82 -7.26
CA LYS A 772 8.49 1.85 -8.24
C LYS A 772 9.36 3.12 -8.33
N ASP A 773 10.62 3.11 -7.87
CA ASP A 773 11.55 4.24 -8.07
C ASP A 773 12.48 4.01 -9.27
N TYR A 774 11.96 4.25 -10.47
CA TYR A 774 12.72 4.05 -11.72
C TYR A 774 13.88 5.02 -11.88
N ALA A 775 13.77 6.25 -11.34
CA ALA A 775 14.80 7.28 -11.45
C ALA A 775 15.92 7.09 -10.41
N GLY A 776 15.58 6.61 -9.20
CA GLY A 776 16.55 6.15 -8.20
C GLY A 776 17.27 4.89 -8.64
N ALA A 777 16.56 3.93 -9.26
CA ALA A 777 17.16 2.75 -9.88
C ALA A 777 18.13 3.15 -11.01
N GLU A 778 17.74 4.07 -11.90
CA GLU A 778 18.61 4.59 -12.98
C GLU A 778 19.82 5.36 -12.44
N GLY A 779 19.66 6.16 -11.38
CA GLY A 779 20.75 6.92 -10.75
C GLY A 779 21.75 6.08 -9.96
N GLU A 780 21.28 5.08 -9.22
CA GLU A 780 22.14 4.14 -8.47
C GLU A 780 22.79 3.10 -9.41
N LEU A 781 22.10 2.69 -10.50
CA LEU A 781 22.72 1.93 -11.59
C LEU A 781 23.79 2.74 -12.33
N TRP A 782 23.56 4.04 -12.56
CA TRP A 782 24.55 4.90 -13.19
C TRP A 782 25.79 5.08 -12.30
N LYS A 783 25.60 5.25 -10.98
CA LYS A 783 26.72 5.28 -10.01
C LYS A 783 27.45 3.95 -9.92
N ALA A 784 26.75 2.81 -9.91
CA ALA A 784 27.36 1.49 -9.90
C ALA A 784 28.17 1.25 -11.18
N CYS A 785 27.60 1.53 -12.37
CA CYS A 785 28.30 1.40 -13.65
C CYS A 785 29.47 2.38 -13.82
N LEU A 786 29.42 3.56 -13.20
CA LEU A 786 30.55 4.51 -13.16
C LEU A 786 31.66 4.08 -12.19
N ASN A 787 31.34 3.25 -11.18
CA ASN A 787 32.27 2.77 -10.15
C ASN A 787 32.82 1.35 -10.41
N THR A 788 32.25 0.58 -11.36
CA THR A 788 32.81 -0.67 -11.89
C THR A 788 33.10 -0.53 -13.38
N PRO A 789 34.25 0.07 -13.77
CA PRO A 789 34.52 0.40 -15.17
C PRO A 789 34.87 -0.81 -16.07
N ASP A 790 35.20 -1.96 -15.47
CA ASP A 790 35.97 -3.01 -16.17
C ASP A 790 35.25 -4.35 -16.40
N GLU A 791 33.93 -4.44 -16.19
CA GLU A 791 33.18 -5.67 -16.47
C GLU A 791 32.18 -5.55 -17.63
N PRO A 792 32.64 -5.81 -18.88
CA PRO A 792 31.80 -5.76 -20.07
C PRO A 792 30.54 -6.63 -20.05
N GLY A 793 30.54 -7.73 -19.29
CA GLY A 793 29.40 -8.65 -19.21
C GLY A 793 28.20 -8.02 -18.51
N ALA A 794 28.43 -7.29 -17.42
CA ALA A 794 27.37 -6.63 -16.66
C ALA A 794 26.72 -5.51 -17.46
N ILE A 795 27.53 -4.69 -18.13
CA ILE A 795 27.05 -3.59 -18.97
C ILE A 795 26.22 -4.11 -20.16
N LEU A 796 26.60 -5.26 -20.72
CA LEU A 796 25.90 -5.85 -21.88
C LEU A 796 24.51 -6.40 -21.51
N GLU A 797 24.41 -7.08 -20.37
CA GLU A 797 23.13 -7.61 -19.90
C GLU A 797 22.18 -6.48 -19.45
N LEU A 798 22.72 -5.38 -18.91
CA LEU A 798 21.97 -4.16 -18.63
C LEU A 798 21.46 -3.48 -19.91
N ALA A 799 22.27 -3.42 -20.96
CA ALA A 799 21.85 -2.89 -22.27
C ALA A 799 20.70 -3.73 -22.87
N ARG A 800 20.80 -5.06 -22.77
CA ARG A 800 19.76 -6.00 -23.23
C ARG A 800 18.46 -5.88 -22.44
N ALA A 801 18.53 -5.84 -21.12
CA ALA A 801 17.37 -5.67 -20.27
C ALA A 801 16.67 -4.33 -20.54
N SER A 802 17.44 -3.24 -20.70
CA SER A 802 16.91 -1.91 -21.01
C SER A 802 16.21 -1.87 -22.37
N ALA A 803 16.75 -2.57 -23.37
CA ALA A 803 16.13 -2.72 -24.68
C ALA A 803 14.80 -3.47 -24.63
N GLY A 804 14.75 -4.60 -23.91
CA GLY A 804 13.54 -5.41 -23.73
C GLY A 804 12.40 -4.68 -23.03
N LEU A 805 12.72 -3.64 -22.25
CA LEU A 805 11.75 -2.77 -21.57
C LEU A 805 11.37 -1.52 -22.38
N GLY A 806 11.77 -1.43 -23.65
CA GLY A 806 11.48 -0.30 -24.54
C GLY A 806 12.29 0.97 -24.25
N LYS A 807 13.27 0.94 -23.34
CA LYS A 807 14.12 2.09 -22.95
C LYS A 807 15.34 2.21 -23.87
N ARG A 808 15.07 2.44 -25.17
CA ARG A 808 16.08 2.41 -26.25
C ARG A 808 17.22 3.41 -26.08
N LYS A 809 16.98 4.59 -25.49
CA LYS A 809 18.02 5.60 -25.25
C LYS A 809 19.09 5.11 -24.26
N LEU A 810 18.68 4.43 -23.19
CA LEU A 810 19.58 3.89 -22.17
C LEU A 810 20.34 2.67 -22.69
N ALA A 811 19.64 1.75 -23.38
CA ALA A 811 20.27 0.59 -24.02
C ALA A 811 21.39 1.01 -25.00
N ARG A 812 21.15 2.07 -25.79
CA ARG A 812 22.15 2.66 -26.69
C ARG A 812 23.34 3.28 -25.95
N ALA A 813 23.09 4.03 -24.88
CA ALA A 813 24.18 4.62 -24.10
C ALA A 813 25.12 3.54 -23.51
N LEU A 814 24.54 2.43 -23.02
CA LEU A 814 25.29 1.31 -22.46
C LEU A 814 26.05 0.51 -23.53
N THR A 815 25.47 0.29 -24.72
CA THR A 815 26.20 -0.35 -25.83
C THR A 815 27.31 0.53 -26.38
N ALA A 816 27.10 1.84 -26.48
CA ALA A 816 28.14 2.77 -26.91
C ALA A 816 29.33 2.76 -25.93
N MET A 817 29.07 2.67 -24.63
CA MET A 817 30.11 2.57 -23.59
C MET A 817 30.94 1.28 -23.72
N LEU A 818 30.29 0.15 -24.04
CA LEU A 818 30.98 -1.10 -24.35
C LEU A 818 31.84 -1.04 -25.61
N LEU A 819 31.32 -0.42 -26.68
CA LEU A 819 32.04 -0.29 -27.94
C LEU A 819 33.23 0.69 -27.85
N ALA A 820 33.22 1.60 -26.87
CA ALA A 820 34.33 2.48 -26.56
C ALA A 820 35.46 1.79 -25.78
N ASN A 821 35.21 0.64 -25.12
CA ASN A 821 36.25 -0.08 -24.39
C ASN A 821 37.17 -0.83 -25.36
N GLU A 822 38.41 -0.35 -25.55
CA GLU A 822 39.39 -0.92 -26.50
C GLU A 822 39.81 -2.37 -26.18
N SER A 823 39.66 -2.81 -24.93
CA SER A 823 40.00 -4.18 -24.51
C SER A 823 38.92 -5.21 -24.82
N LEU A 824 37.75 -4.78 -25.30
CA LEU A 824 36.63 -5.67 -25.61
C LEU A 824 36.94 -6.58 -26.80
N ASP A 825 36.76 -7.90 -26.59
CA ASP A 825 36.97 -8.93 -27.60
C ASP A 825 36.30 -8.54 -28.95
N PRO A 826 37.02 -8.60 -30.09
CA PRO A 826 36.52 -8.13 -31.38
C PRO A 826 35.22 -8.82 -31.85
N ARG A 827 35.01 -10.09 -31.49
CA ARG A 827 33.80 -10.84 -31.85
C ARG A 827 32.61 -10.41 -31.00
N ILE A 828 32.84 -10.11 -29.73
CA ILE A 828 31.82 -9.54 -28.84
C ILE A 828 31.48 -8.12 -29.29
N ARG A 829 32.50 -7.30 -29.59
CA ARG A 829 32.33 -5.95 -30.12
C ARG A 829 31.46 -5.92 -31.38
N ALA A 830 31.69 -6.84 -32.33
CA ALA A 830 30.86 -6.95 -33.54
C ALA A 830 29.38 -7.24 -33.22
N LYS A 831 29.10 -8.13 -32.26
CA LYS A 831 27.73 -8.45 -31.83
C LYS A 831 27.06 -7.30 -31.07
N VAL A 832 27.82 -6.55 -30.27
CA VAL A 832 27.30 -5.36 -29.58
C VAL A 832 26.96 -4.25 -30.58
N ALA A 833 27.79 -4.04 -31.61
CA ALA A 833 27.53 -3.06 -32.68
C ALA A 833 26.34 -3.46 -33.57
N GLU A 834 26.11 -4.76 -33.78
CA GLU A 834 24.90 -5.25 -34.45
C GLU A 834 23.64 -5.01 -33.60
N PHE A 835 23.72 -5.30 -32.30
CA PHE A 835 22.64 -5.06 -31.35
C PHE A 835 22.27 -3.57 -31.27
N GLU A 836 23.25 -2.67 -31.22
CA GLU A 836 23.02 -1.22 -31.20
C GLU A 836 22.36 -0.69 -32.48
N ARG A 837 22.75 -1.22 -33.65
CA ARG A 837 22.10 -0.89 -34.94
C ARG A 837 20.63 -1.29 -34.94
N ARG A 838 20.32 -2.51 -34.49
CA ARG A 838 18.94 -3.04 -34.45
C ARG A 838 18.03 -2.24 -33.50
N LEU A 839 18.59 -1.70 -32.42
CA LEU A 839 17.87 -0.77 -31.53
C LEU A 839 17.41 0.52 -32.25
N GLY A 840 18.04 0.91 -33.36
CA GLY A 840 17.69 2.07 -34.15
C GLY A 840 16.54 1.87 -35.14
N ASP A 841 16.46 0.69 -35.74
CA ASP A 841 15.50 0.40 -36.80
C ASP A 841 14.12 -0.04 -36.27
N GLY A 842 13.92 0.07 -34.95
CA GLY A 842 12.65 -0.23 -34.29
C GLY A 842 12.32 -1.71 -34.11
N LYS A 843 13.19 -2.60 -34.59
CA LYS A 843 13.14 -4.05 -34.34
C LYS A 843 14.14 -4.37 -33.23
N ALA A 844 13.69 -4.29 -31.98
CA ALA A 844 14.49 -4.74 -30.83
C ALA A 844 14.73 -6.25 -30.92
#